data_AF-A0A9P6T3Y4-F1
#
_entry.id   AF-A0A9P6T3Y4-F1
#
_cell.length_a   1.000
_cell.length_b   1.000
_cell.length_c   1.000
_cell.angle_alpha   90.00
_cell.angle_beta   90.00
_cell.angle_gamma   90.00
#
_symmetry.space_group_name_H-M   'P 1'
#
loop_
_entity.id
_entity.type
_entity.pdbx_description
1 polymer ?
#
loop_
_entity_poly.entity_id
_entity_poly.type
_entity_poly.pdbx_seq_one_letter_code
_entity_poly.pdbx_strand_id
1 'polypeptide(L)'
;MEYTVKVSYMEIYMEKIRDLLNPANDNLPIHEEKNRGVYVKGLLEVYVSSISEIHEVMRRGGNSRIVAYTNMNAESSRSHSIFVVTISQKNLVDGSIKSGKLYLVDLAGSEKVGKTGASGQTLEEAKKINKSLSALGMVINALTDGKSTHVPYRDSKLTRILQESLGGNSRTTLIINCSPSSYNDAETVGTLRFGTRAKSIKNKAKVNQELSAAELKQLLKKAKTEAITFTQYIAALEGEVGIWRMGGTVAKADWASMEKIQAGGAAPLSSLPGHMTQLDTSRPSTPAVVLDLDEKEEFLKRENEMMDQISEKDAELAARQQLLESLKEEIAFLKEQDSSSSINELNELKNQLQKVSHEYKEGTITVDGLREANQELSKELEELKKALMELRLAQKDSNEGDKEKKKMEKMAQMMADLDPSGEISAKEAQLRETLFKLESPAGLTPEETIALRKEIAASRSIIEQHEQTISELNNENAALTSKRDALELRLQAAELEYEELLDKTIADEEANSSMNVLETISELRTKVEAQYAAKRDQAQEEIEELKKEVTRRMEEIQRLNISVTELRRGNEELKERIERQHNHTSSGLWEGKDMTERERDMERIRKTMAQQLADFDVMKKALMRDLQNRCEKVVELEMTLDETREQYNNVLRNSNNKAQQKKMAFLERNLEQLTLVQKQLVDQNTALKKEVALSDRKLTARNERIQSLENLLREAQEKFTSQNMKYVLSWTCKFGL
;
A
#
# COMPACT_ATOMS: atom_id res chain seq x y z
N MET A 1 30.90 -44.50 -4.37
CA MET A 1 30.02 -43.35 -4.09
C MET A 1 29.81 -42.64 -5.40
N GLU A 2 28.57 -42.27 -5.72
CA GLU A 2 28.24 -41.41 -6.86
C GLU A 2 27.76 -40.06 -6.36
N TYR A 3 28.17 -38.99 -7.02
CA TYR A 3 27.76 -37.64 -6.71
C TYR A 3 27.01 -37.02 -7.88
N THR A 4 25.98 -36.27 -7.58
CA THR A 4 25.22 -35.48 -8.54
C THR A 4 25.12 -34.08 -8.01
N VAL A 5 25.61 -33.11 -8.79
CA VAL A 5 25.61 -31.70 -8.42
C VAL A 5 24.64 -30.96 -9.33
N LYS A 6 23.78 -30.15 -8.70
CA LYS A 6 22.87 -29.23 -9.37
C LYS A 6 23.09 -27.82 -8.84
N VAL A 7 22.91 -26.84 -9.70
CA VAL A 7 22.98 -25.43 -9.33
C VAL A 7 21.74 -24.68 -9.79
N SER A 8 21.32 -23.71 -8.98
CA SER A 8 20.27 -22.75 -9.30
C SER A 8 20.74 -21.35 -8.92
N TYR A 9 20.32 -20.34 -9.65
CA TYR A 9 20.66 -18.96 -9.33
C TYR A 9 19.42 -18.08 -9.48
N MET A 10 19.06 -17.38 -8.40
CA MET A 10 17.89 -16.51 -8.36
C MET A 10 18.22 -15.15 -7.76
N GLU A 11 17.35 -14.20 -8.05
CA GLU A 11 17.36 -12.85 -7.49
C GLU A 11 16.01 -12.55 -6.84
N ILE A 12 16.03 -11.85 -5.72
CA ILE A 12 14.85 -11.30 -5.06
C ILE A 12 14.93 -9.78 -5.13
N TYR A 13 14.04 -9.19 -5.91
CA TYR A 13 13.92 -7.75 -6.08
C TYR A 13 12.46 -7.32 -5.93
N MET A 14 12.19 -6.30 -5.11
CA MET A 14 10.83 -5.83 -4.78
C MET A 14 9.83 -6.95 -4.42
N GLU A 15 10.25 -7.95 -3.63
CA GLU A 15 9.46 -9.14 -3.28
C GLU A 15 9.00 -10.00 -4.49
N LYS A 16 9.69 -9.89 -5.63
CA LYS A 16 9.56 -10.80 -6.78
C LYS A 16 10.80 -11.68 -6.87
N ILE A 17 10.63 -12.96 -7.21
CA ILE A 17 11.74 -13.90 -7.39
C ILE A 17 11.96 -14.07 -8.89
N ARG A 18 13.14 -13.75 -9.38
CA ARG A 18 13.52 -13.92 -10.76
C ARG A 18 14.58 -15.02 -10.89
N ASP A 19 14.45 -15.84 -11.92
CA ASP A 19 15.46 -16.83 -12.27
C ASP A 19 16.58 -16.17 -13.09
N LEU A 20 17.81 -16.16 -12.57
CA LEU A 20 18.95 -15.55 -13.27
C LEU A 20 19.51 -16.43 -14.39
N LEU A 21 19.16 -17.72 -14.41
CA LEU A 21 19.57 -18.68 -15.44
C LEU A 21 18.54 -18.79 -16.56
N ASN A 22 17.27 -18.47 -16.27
CA ASN A 22 16.20 -18.29 -17.24
C ASN A 22 15.42 -16.98 -16.99
N PRO A 23 15.93 -15.83 -17.45
CA PRO A 23 15.37 -14.51 -17.11
C PRO A 23 13.94 -14.24 -17.59
N ALA A 24 13.38 -15.08 -18.46
CA ALA A 24 11.97 -15.04 -18.87
C ALA A 24 11.02 -15.42 -17.71
N ASN A 25 11.51 -16.19 -16.75
CA ASN A 25 10.78 -16.55 -15.54
C ASN A 25 10.95 -15.45 -14.48
N ASP A 26 10.07 -14.45 -14.54
CA ASP A 26 9.94 -13.42 -13.51
C ASP A 26 8.82 -13.76 -12.52
N ASN A 27 9.02 -13.38 -11.26
CA ASN A 27 8.10 -13.56 -10.13
C ASN A 27 7.67 -15.02 -9.83
N LEU A 28 8.64 -15.91 -9.65
CA LEU A 28 8.41 -17.29 -9.25
C LEU A 28 7.75 -17.42 -7.85
N PRO A 29 6.82 -18.38 -7.66
CA PRO A 29 6.13 -18.60 -6.39
C PRO A 29 6.90 -19.54 -5.43
N ILE A 30 6.85 -19.23 -4.14
CA ILE A 30 7.39 -20.09 -3.06
C ILE A 30 6.35 -21.11 -2.64
N HIS A 31 6.73 -22.39 -2.61
CA HIS A 31 5.93 -23.50 -2.10
C HIS A 31 6.62 -24.14 -0.88
N GLU A 32 5.84 -24.87 -0.09
CA GLU A 32 6.32 -25.58 1.09
C GLU A 32 5.72 -26.98 1.13
N GLU A 33 6.57 -27.99 1.30
CA GLU A 33 6.18 -29.39 1.41
C GLU A 33 6.79 -30.00 2.66
N LYS A 34 6.02 -30.84 3.38
CA LYS A 34 6.44 -31.43 4.66
C LYS A 34 7.75 -32.21 4.58
N ASN A 35 8.03 -32.84 3.43
CA ASN A 35 9.22 -33.67 3.23
C ASN A 35 10.38 -32.93 2.54
N ARG A 36 10.09 -31.83 1.82
CA ARG A 36 11.09 -31.11 1.00
C ARG A 36 11.50 -29.77 1.61
N GLY A 37 10.72 -29.24 2.55
CA GLY A 37 10.87 -27.91 3.10
C GLY A 37 10.36 -26.84 2.12
N VAL A 38 10.84 -25.61 2.31
CA VAL A 38 10.51 -24.46 1.46
C VAL A 38 11.32 -24.53 0.15
N TYR A 39 10.67 -24.31 -1.00
CA TYR A 39 11.33 -24.26 -2.30
C TYR A 39 10.65 -23.29 -3.28
N VAL A 40 11.37 -22.86 -4.31
CA VAL A 40 10.84 -22.00 -5.37
C VAL A 40 10.38 -22.88 -6.53
N LYS A 41 9.08 -22.85 -6.84
CA LYS A 41 8.51 -23.66 -7.92
C LYS A 41 8.82 -23.02 -9.26
N GLY A 42 9.38 -23.80 -10.19
CA GLY A 42 9.73 -23.32 -11.54
C GLY A 42 11.13 -22.70 -11.64
N LEU A 43 11.91 -22.71 -10.56
CA LEU A 43 13.32 -22.31 -10.59
C LEU A 43 14.16 -23.36 -11.34
N LEU A 44 14.97 -22.91 -12.30
CA LEU A 44 15.82 -23.79 -13.11
C LEU A 44 16.92 -24.44 -12.24
N GLU A 45 17.00 -25.76 -12.29
CA GLU A 45 18.09 -26.56 -11.73
C GLU A 45 18.97 -27.08 -12.87
N VAL A 46 20.22 -26.63 -12.95
CA VAL A 46 21.19 -27.05 -13.97
C VAL A 46 22.11 -28.11 -13.37
N TYR A 47 22.19 -29.28 -14.00
CA TYR A 47 23.18 -30.30 -13.64
C TYR A 47 24.56 -29.85 -14.10
N VAL A 48 25.55 -30.00 -13.22
CA VAL A 48 26.93 -29.63 -13.49
C VAL A 48 27.87 -30.79 -13.17
N SER A 49 28.84 -31.00 -14.05
CA SER A 49 29.82 -32.08 -14.01
C SER A 49 31.25 -31.58 -13.78
N SER A 50 31.49 -30.27 -13.91
CA SER A 50 32.80 -29.67 -13.75
C SER A 50 32.75 -28.30 -13.05
N ILE A 51 33.90 -27.89 -12.50
CA ILE A 51 34.08 -26.56 -11.90
C ILE A 51 33.87 -25.46 -12.95
N SER A 52 34.31 -25.70 -14.20
CA SER A 52 34.13 -24.75 -15.30
C SER A 52 32.66 -24.49 -15.60
N GLU A 53 31.82 -25.53 -15.59
CA GLU A 53 30.36 -25.37 -15.77
C GLU A 53 29.73 -24.55 -14.64
N ILE A 54 30.19 -24.73 -13.40
CA ILE A 54 29.74 -23.91 -12.26
C ILE A 54 30.10 -22.44 -12.47
N HIS A 55 31.33 -22.13 -12.87
CA HIS A 55 31.76 -20.76 -13.19
C HIS A 55 30.96 -20.15 -14.34
N GLU A 56 30.67 -20.95 -15.36
CA GLU A 56 29.87 -20.50 -16.50
C GLU A 56 28.43 -20.17 -16.08
N VAL A 57 27.80 -21.00 -15.24
CA VAL A 57 26.48 -20.71 -14.67
C VAL A 57 26.50 -19.43 -13.82
N MET A 58 27.52 -19.26 -12.98
CA MET A 58 27.69 -18.02 -12.19
C MET A 58 27.85 -16.79 -13.10
N ARG A 59 28.68 -16.88 -14.14
CA ARG A 59 28.91 -15.80 -15.11
C ARG A 59 27.63 -15.43 -15.87
N ARG A 60 26.88 -16.44 -16.33
CA ARG A 60 25.59 -16.25 -16.99
C ARG A 60 24.59 -15.54 -16.07
N GLY A 61 24.42 -16.01 -14.84
CA GLY A 61 23.51 -15.36 -13.89
C GLY A 61 23.96 -13.95 -13.49
N GLY A 62 25.27 -13.72 -13.35
CA GLY A 62 25.83 -12.38 -13.15
C GLY A 62 25.52 -11.43 -14.30
N ASN A 63 25.66 -11.89 -15.55
CA ASN A 63 25.29 -11.09 -16.72
C ASN A 63 23.78 -10.79 -16.74
N SER A 64 22.92 -11.77 -16.43
CA SER A 64 21.47 -11.55 -16.32
C SER A 64 21.10 -10.51 -15.27
N ARG A 65 21.83 -10.48 -14.14
CA ARG A 65 21.69 -9.48 -13.08
C ARG A 65 22.13 -8.08 -13.58
N ILE A 66 23.23 -7.98 -14.32
CA ILE A 66 23.72 -6.70 -14.90
C ILE A 66 22.76 -6.15 -15.97
N VAL A 67 22.17 -7.01 -16.80
CA VAL A 67 21.20 -6.55 -17.82
C VAL A 67 19.92 -6.00 -17.18
N ALA A 68 19.53 -6.52 -16.01
CA ALA A 68 18.47 -5.92 -15.20
C ALA A 68 18.83 -4.49 -14.77
N TYR A 69 20.06 -4.32 -14.27
CA TYR A 69 20.61 -3.04 -13.82
C TYR A 69 20.64 -1.96 -14.92
N THR A 70 21.00 -2.32 -16.16
CA THR A 70 21.08 -1.33 -17.25
C THR A 70 19.71 -0.91 -17.79
N ASN A 71 18.67 -1.73 -17.64
CA ASN A 71 17.33 -1.43 -18.14
C ASN A 71 16.43 -0.71 -17.11
N MET A 72 16.79 -0.62 -15.81
CA MET A 72 15.89 -0.13 -14.75
C MET A 72 16.50 0.78 -13.65
N ASN A 73 17.64 1.44 -13.89
CA ASN A 73 18.43 2.26 -12.94
C ASN A 73 19.40 1.45 -12.05
N ALA A 74 20.26 2.14 -11.31
CA ALA A 74 21.35 1.57 -10.55
C ALA A 74 20.89 0.64 -9.39
N GLU A 75 20.65 -0.64 -9.69
CA GLU A 75 19.86 -1.60 -8.89
C GLU A 75 20.69 -2.67 -8.13
N SER A 76 22.03 -2.72 -8.29
CA SER A 76 22.81 -3.89 -7.80
C SER A 76 22.91 -3.98 -6.28
N SER A 77 22.84 -2.85 -5.55
CA SER A 77 22.81 -2.82 -4.08
C SER A 77 21.43 -3.10 -3.50
N ARG A 78 20.43 -3.25 -4.36
CA ARG A 78 19.00 -3.19 -4.01
C ARG A 78 18.27 -4.52 -4.19
N SER A 79 18.95 -5.55 -4.68
CA SER A 79 18.42 -6.90 -4.82
C SER A 79 19.24 -7.92 -4.02
N HIS A 80 18.59 -9.00 -3.60
CA HIS A 80 19.27 -10.14 -2.96
C HIS A 80 19.53 -11.21 -4.01
N SER A 81 20.76 -11.71 -4.12
CA SER A 81 21.06 -12.83 -5.00
C SER A 81 21.34 -14.11 -4.21
N ILE A 82 20.80 -15.24 -4.67
CA ILE A 82 20.89 -16.53 -3.99
C ILE A 82 21.35 -17.58 -4.99
N PHE A 83 22.59 -18.03 -4.83
CA PHE A 83 23.15 -19.16 -5.57
C PHE A 83 23.03 -20.43 -4.74
N VAL A 84 22.35 -21.44 -5.26
CA VAL A 84 22.06 -22.70 -4.56
C VAL A 84 22.85 -23.82 -5.22
N VAL A 85 23.68 -24.51 -4.45
CA VAL A 85 24.36 -25.73 -4.88
C VAL A 85 23.74 -26.92 -4.14
N THR A 86 23.12 -27.83 -4.89
CA THR A 86 22.57 -29.07 -4.35
C THR A 86 23.48 -30.23 -4.70
N ILE A 87 23.96 -30.94 -3.69
CA ILE A 87 24.81 -32.12 -3.83
C ILE A 87 24.01 -33.32 -3.35
N SER A 88 23.76 -34.28 -4.24
CA SER A 88 23.24 -35.59 -3.88
C SER A 88 24.38 -36.60 -3.94
N GLN A 89 24.50 -37.41 -2.90
CA GLN A 89 25.46 -38.49 -2.79
C GLN A 89 24.68 -39.80 -2.69
N LYS A 90 24.95 -40.73 -3.61
CA LYS A 90 24.43 -42.09 -3.56
C LYS A 90 25.53 -43.05 -3.16
N ASN A 91 25.31 -43.78 -2.08
CA ASN A 91 26.19 -44.87 -1.71
C ASN A 91 25.80 -46.12 -2.50
N LEU A 92 26.74 -46.64 -3.28
CA LEU A 92 26.52 -47.81 -4.15
C LEU A 92 26.48 -49.13 -3.37
N VAL A 93 26.92 -49.15 -2.11
CA VAL A 93 26.99 -50.35 -1.29
C VAL A 93 25.67 -50.61 -0.57
N ASP A 94 25.19 -49.62 0.20
CA ASP A 94 23.95 -49.73 0.99
C ASP A 94 22.71 -49.13 0.28
N GLY A 95 22.92 -48.44 -0.85
CA GLY A 95 21.86 -47.77 -1.59
C GLY A 95 21.32 -46.50 -0.92
N SER A 96 21.92 -46.03 0.17
CA SER A 96 21.50 -44.83 0.88
C SER A 96 21.81 -43.57 0.07
N ILE A 97 20.93 -42.57 0.18
CA ILE A 97 21.06 -41.29 -0.50
C ILE A 97 21.20 -40.20 0.54
N LYS A 98 22.24 -39.39 0.43
CA LYS A 98 22.42 -38.18 1.24
C LYS A 98 22.27 -36.96 0.35
N SER A 99 21.63 -35.92 0.87
CA SER A 99 21.45 -34.66 0.13
C SER A 99 21.89 -33.46 0.97
N GLY A 100 22.68 -32.60 0.37
CA GLY A 100 23.13 -31.34 0.96
C GLY A 100 22.74 -30.19 0.04
N LYS A 101 22.31 -29.08 0.63
CA LYS A 101 22.09 -27.82 -0.09
C LYS A 101 22.97 -26.75 0.55
N LEU A 102 23.76 -26.08 -0.27
CA LEU A 102 24.52 -24.90 0.09
C LEU A 102 23.85 -23.69 -0.52
N TYR A 103 23.45 -22.74 0.32
CA TYR A 103 22.93 -21.45 -0.10
C TYR A 103 24.04 -20.41 0.07
N LEU A 104 24.43 -19.78 -1.03
CA LEU A 104 25.31 -18.62 -1.04
C LEU A 104 24.42 -17.39 -1.30
N VAL A 105 24.28 -16.56 -0.27
CA VAL A 105 23.34 -15.45 -0.26
C VAL A 105 24.14 -14.14 -0.21
N ASP A 106 23.94 -13.30 -1.22
CA ASP A 106 24.43 -11.93 -1.30
C ASP A 106 23.23 -11.00 -1.07
N LEU A 107 23.19 -10.38 0.11
CA LEU A 107 22.06 -9.57 0.54
C LEU A 107 22.18 -8.14 -0.01
N ALA A 108 21.02 -7.51 -0.25
CA ALA A 108 20.93 -6.08 -0.51
C ALA A 108 21.53 -5.26 0.65
N GLY A 109 21.89 -4.02 0.35
CA GLY A 109 22.49 -3.08 1.30
C GLY A 109 21.59 -2.80 2.51
N SER A 110 22.21 -2.72 3.70
CA SER A 110 21.51 -2.49 4.97
C SER A 110 21.31 -1.01 5.32
N GLU A 111 21.67 -0.11 4.41
CA GLU A 111 21.58 1.33 4.61
C GLU A 111 20.14 1.84 4.76
N LYS A 112 19.96 2.84 5.63
CA LYS A 112 18.65 3.47 5.82
C LYS A 112 18.25 4.33 4.62
N VAL A 113 17.01 4.15 4.17
CA VAL A 113 16.37 4.93 3.09
C VAL A 113 16.56 6.44 3.26
N GLY A 114 16.47 6.96 4.50
CA GLY A 114 16.58 8.39 4.79
C GLY A 114 17.93 9.03 4.42
N LYS A 115 19.01 8.25 4.28
CA LYS A 115 20.32 8.77 3.81
C LYS A 115 20.46 8.82 2.30
N THR A 116 19.57 8.12 1.57
CA THR A 116 19.70 7.94 0.12
C THR A 116 19.13 9.11 -0.69
N GLY A 117 18.37 10.03 -0.06
CA GLY A 117 17.72 11.14 -0.75
C GLY A 117 16.67 10.71 -1.79
N ALA A 118 16.28 9.43 -1.79
CA ALA A 118 15.38 8.84 -2.78
C ALA A 118 13.96 9.43 -2.68
N SER A 119 13.38 9.81 -3.83
CA SER A 119 12.02 10.35 -3.95
C SER A 119 11.22 9.61 -5.03
N GLY A 120 9.88 9.67 -4.94
CA GLY A 120 8.99 9.03 -5.92
C GLY A 120 9.11 7.49 -5.93
N GLN A 121 9.20 6.88 -7.12
CA GLN A 121 9.29 5.42 -7.28
C GLN A 121 10.51 4.81 -6.56
N THR A 122 11.65 5.52 -6.54
CA THR A 122 12.85 5.05 -5.85
C THR A 122 12.67 4.94 -4.33
N LEU A 123 11.76 5.74 -3.74
CA LEU A 123 11.41 5.63 -2.32
C LEU A 123 10.57 4.38 -2.04
N GLU A 124 9.60 4.07 -2.89
CA GLU A 124 8.77 2.86 -2.76
C GLU A 124 9.59 1.58 -2.98
N GLU A 125 10.53 1.61 -3.90
CA GLU A 125 11.54 0.57 -4.09
C GLU A 125 12.40 0.40 -2.83
N ALA A 126 13.00 1.48 -2.32
CA ALA A 126 13.82 1.47 -1.12
C ALA A 126 13.06 0.98 0.13
N LYS A 127 11.76 1.29 0.25
CA LYS A 127 10.88 0.74 1.30
C LYS A 127 10.73 -0.78 1.16
N LYS A 128 10.50 -1.31 -0.04
CA LYS A 128 10.34 -2.76 -0.26
C LYS A 128 11.63 -3.54 -0.06
N ILE A 129 12.77 -2.95 -0.39
CA ILE A 129 14.08 -3.57 -0.13
C ILE A 129 14.33 -3.64 1.37
N ASN A 130 14.10 -2.53 2.07
CA ASN A 130 14.19 -2.48 3.52
C ASN A 130 13.16 -3.37 4.21
N LYS A 131 12.02 -3.68 3.58
CA LYS A 131 11.06 -4.65 4.11
C LYS A 131 11.71 -6.02 4.31
N SER A 132 12.42 -6.53 3.31
CA SER A 132 13.06 -7.86 3.39
C SER A 132 14.15 -7.93 4.48
N LEU A 133 14.98 -6.89 4.62
CA LEU A 133 16.00 -6.80 5.67
C LEU A 133 15.40 -6.51 7.05
N SER A 134 14.32 -5.74 7.13
CA SER A 134 13.58 -5.50 8.37
C SER A 134 12.91 -6.79 8.85
N ALA A 135 12.28 -7.54 7.94
CA ALA A 135 11.72 -8.86 8.23
C ALA A 135 12.80 -9.83 8.73
N LEU A 136 13.98 -9.84 8.08
CA LEU A 136 15.12 -10.61 8.56
C LEU A 136 15.52 -10.21 9.99
N GLY A 137 15.56 -8.91 10.28
CA GLY A 137 15.80 -8.39 11.63
C GLY A 137 14.74 -8.84 12.64
N MET A 138 13.45 -8.82 12.28
CA MET A 138 12.35 -9.28 13.13
C MET A 138 12.42 -10.78 13.41
N VAL A 139 12.74 -11.60 12.40
CA VAL A 139 12.94 -13.04 12.56
C VAL A 139 14.08 -13.32 13.55
N ILE A 140 15.20 -12.62 13.43
CA ILE A 140 16.33 -12.76 14.35
C ILE A 140 15.95 -12.35 15.77
N ASN A 141 15.23 -11.23 15.94
CA ASN A 141 14.78 -10.79 17.26
C ASN A 141 13.82 -11.82 17.89
N ALA A 142 12.85 -12.34 17.13
CA ALA A 142 11.91 -13.36 17.60
C ALA A 142 12.62 -14.66 18.01
N LEU A 143 13.64 -15.09 17.25
CA LEU A 143 14.44 -16.28 17.54
C LEU A 143 15.35 -16.14 18.76
N THR A 144 15.66 -14.92 19.17
CA THR A 144 16.64 -14.63 20.24
C THR A 144 15.99 -14.19 21.55
N ASP A 145 14.80 -13.60 21.51
CA ASP A 145 14.04 -13.20 22.72
C ASP A 145 13.50 -14.41 23.51
N GLY A 146 13.31 -15.56 22.87
CA GLY A 146 12.89 -16.81 23.52
C GLY A 146 11.45 -16.82 24.06
N LYS A 147 10.77 -15.67 24.05
CA LYS A 147 9.35 -15.52 24.45
C LYS A 147 8.39 -15.73 23.29
N SER A 148 8.85 -15.49 22.05
CA SER A 148 7.98 -15.57 20.88
C SER A 148 7.80 -17.02 20.43
N THR A 149 6.57 -17.52 20.48
CA THR A 149 6.23 -18.86 19.95
C THR A 149 6.12 -18.86 18.43
N HIS A 150 5.76 -17.72 17.84
CA HIS A 150 5.64 -17.54 16.40
C HIS A 150 6.80 -16.70 15.87
N VAL A 151 7.45 -17.18 14.81
CA VAL A 151 8.54 -16.49 14.12
C VAL A 151 8.03 -16.03 12.74
N PRO A 152 8.12 -14.73 12.41
CA PRO A 152 7.46 -14.15 11.24
C PRO A 152 8.23 -14.39 9.92
N TYR A 153 8.51 -15.64 9.56
CA TYR A 153 9.22 -15.95 8.30
C TYR A 153 8.46 -15.50 7.06
N ARG A 154 7.13 -15.37 7.14
CA ARG A 154 6.25 -15.05 6.02
C ARG A 154 6.25 -13.58 5.60
N ASP A 155 6.84 -12.69 6.40
CA ASP A 155 6.83 -11.25 6.16
C ASP A 155 7.62 -10.83 4.92
N SER A 156 8.56 -11.66 4.47
CA SER A 156 9.27 -11.49 3.20
C SER A 156 9.56 -12.82 2.50
N LYS A 157 9.69 -12.79 1.17
CA LYS A 157 10.12 -13.95 0.39
C LYS A 157 11.52 -14.43 0.78
N LEU A 158 12.41 -13.50 1.12
CA LEU A 158 13.77 -13.78 1.62
C LEU A 158 13.73 -14.63 2.89
N THR A 159 13.00 -14.20 3.91
CA THR A 159 12.91 -14.92 5.19
C THR A 159 12.18 -16.26 5.07
N ARG A 160 11.26 -16.42 4.11
CA ARG A 160 10.66 -17.72 3.79
C ARG A 160 11.67 -18.70 3.19
N ILE A 161 12.45 -18.27 2.21
CA ILE A 161 13.47 -19.12 1.58
C ILE A 161 14.56 -19.50 2.59
N LEU A 162 14.96 -18.56 3.45
CA LEU A 162 16.00 -18.76 4.46
C LEU A 162 15.48 -19.30 5.80
N GLN A 163 14.23 -19.74 5.86
CA GLN A 163 13.60 -20.23 7.09
C GLN A 163 14.39 -21.41 7.70
N GLU A 164 14.92 -22.32 6.88
CA GLU A 164 15.75 -23.41 7.39
C GLU A 164 17.12 -22.92 7.88
N SER A 165 17.65 -21.84 7.29
CA SER A 165 18.92 -21.22 7.65
C SER A 165 18.88 -20.50 9.00
N LEU A 166 17.72 -20.03 9.45
CA LEU A 166 17.55 -19.26 10.69
C LEU A 166 16.69 -20.05 11.66
N GLY A 167 17.29 -20.75 12.62
CA GLY A 167 16.57 -21.55 13.63
C GLY A 167 16.12 -22.94 13.15
N GLY A 168 16.38 -23.31 11.89
CA GLY A 168 15.98 -24.59 11.29
C GLY A 168 17.10 -25.64 11.16
N ASN A 169 16.95 -26.51 10.16
CA ASN A 169 17.88 -27.58 9.83
C ASN A 169 18.99 -27.10 8.88
N SER A 170 19.89 -26.25 9.38
CA SER A 170 20.98 -25.70 8.59
C SER A 170 22.21 -25.42 9.43
N ARG A 171 23.40 -25.58 8.83
CA ARG A 171 24.64 -24.99 9.33
C ARG A 171 24.80 -23.63 8.66
N THR A 172 24.62 -22.58 9.42
CA THR A 172 24.55 -21.21 8.90
C THR A 172 25.74 -20.39 9.35
N THR A 173 26.41 -19.75 8.39
CA THR A 173 27.47 -18.79 8.62
C THR A 173 27.01 -17.44 8.11
N LEU A 174 27.04 -16.43 8.96
CA LEU A 174 26.77 -15.05 8.59
C LEU A 174 28.10 -14.31 8.49
N ILE A 175 28.37 -13.72 7.33
CA ILE A 175 29.49 -12.80 7.13
C ILE A 175 28.92 -11.39 7.22
N ILE A 176 29.43 -10.60 8.17
CA ILE A 176 29.07 -9.18 8.31
C ILE A 176 30.18 -8.33 7.69
N ASN A 177 29.84 -7.51 6.72
CA ASN A 177 30.77 -6.61 6.04
C ASN A 177 30.59 -5.19 6.61
N CYS A 178 31.69 -4.60 7.09
CA CYS A 178 31.68 -3.30 7.74
C CYS A 178 32.67 -2.36 7.07
N SER A 179 32.34 -1.07 7.00
CA SER A 179 33.26 -0.03 6.53
C SER A 179 34.15 0.43 7.70
N PRO A 180 35.47 0.58 7.50
CA PRO A 180 36.37 1.13 8.51
C PRO A 180 36.32 2.67 8.59
N SER A 181 35.59 3.34 7.69
CA SER A 181 35.50 4.79 7.63
C SER A 181 34.62 5.35 8.75
N SER A 182 35.06 6.45 9.37
CA SER A 182 34.27 7.20 10.36
C SER A 182 32.97 7.75 9.78
N TYR A 183 32.90 8.01 8.47
CA TYR A 183 31.67 8.44 7.80
C TYR A 183 30.52 7.42 7.91
N ASN A 184 30.85 6.13 8.02
CA ASN A 184 29.90 5.02 8.07
C ASN A 184 29.76 4.42 9.48
N ASP A 185 30.21 5.14 10.52
CA ASP A 185 30.24 4.64 11.90
C ASP A 185 28.89 4.07 12.38
N ALA A 186 27.80 4.78 12.13
CA ALA A 186 26.45 4.42 12.55
C ALA A 186 25.96 3.14 11.87
N GLU A 187 26.25 2.96 10.57
CA GLU A 187 25.88 1.75 9.83
C GLU A 187 26.72 0.56 10.30
N THR A 188 28.04 0.75 10.46
CA THR A 188 28.95 -0.27 10.98
C THR A 188 28.52 -0.74 12.37
N VAL A 189 28.15 0.16 13.27
CA VAL A 189 27.62 -0.20 14.61
C VAL A 189 26.29 -0.96 14.48
N GLY A 190 25.40 -0.55 13.57
CA GLY A 190 24.15 -1.25 13.28
C GLY A 190 24.39 -2.71 12.86
N THR A 191 25.29 -2.91 11.90
CA THR A 191 25.68 -4.22 11.37
C THR A 191 26.35 -5.11 12.44
N LEU A 192 27.24 -4.55 13.27
CA LEU A 192 27.87 -5.30 14.38
C LEU A 192 26.83 -5.74 15.43
N ARG A 193 25.88 -4.86 15.78
CA ARG A 193 24.78 -5.20 16.70
C ARG A 193 23.88 -6.28 16.11
N PHE A 194 23.58 -6.20 14.81
CA PHE A 194 22.85 -7.24 14.08
C PHE A 194 23.58 -8.59 14.16
N GLY A 195 24.89 -8.61 13.85
CA GLY A 195 25.71 -9.82 13.94
C GLY A 195 25.77 -10.41 15.35
N THR A 196 25.81 -9.55 16.38
CA THR A 196 25.78 -9.97 17.79
C THR A 196 24.47 -10.67 18.14
N ARG A 197 23.32 -10.17 17.67
CA ARG A 197 22.02 -10.84 17.84
C ARG A 197 21.96 -12.13 17.04
N ALA A 198 22.37 -12.12 15.77
CA ALA A 198 22.36 -13.31 14.94
C ALA A 198 23.19 -14.47 15.54
N LYS A 199 24.30 -14.14 16.23
CA LYS A 199 25.17 -15.12 16.90
C LYS A 199 24.47 -15.94 17.99
N SER A 200 23.41 -15.42 18.63
CA SER A 200 22.71 -16.15 19.69
C SER A 200 21.67 -17.15 19.17
N ILE A 201 21.36 -17.14 17.86
CA ILE A 201 20.44 -18.09 17.24
C ILE A 201 20.99 -19.52 17.35
N LYS A 202 20.11 -20.47 17.69
CA LYS A 202 20.44 -21.89 17.79
C LYS A 202 19.72 -22.69 16.70
N ASN A 203 20.50 -23.21 15.74
CA ASN A 203 19.98 -24.10 14.71
C ASN A 203 20.03 -25.56 15.17
N LYS A 204 19.11 -26.38 14.63
CA LYS A 204 19.01 -27.83 14.90
C LYS A 204 19.39 -28.62 13.65
N ALA A 205 20.66 -28.54 13.26
CA ALA A 205 21.17 -29.21 12.06
C ALA A 205 21.21 -30.74 12.24
N LYS A 206 20.66 -31.46 11.26
CA LYS A 206 20.62 -32.92 11.13
C LYS A 206 21.09 -33.29 9.72
N VAL A 207 21.66 -34.49 9.57
CA VAL A 207 22.08 -34.99 8.26
C VAL A 207 20.85 -35.41 7.48
N ASN A 208 20.66 -34.86 6.28
CA ASN A 208 19.58 -35.29 5.39
C ASN A 208 20.01 -36.60 4.70
N GLN A 209 19.49 -37.72 5.20
CA GLN A 209 19.74 -39.05 4.68
C GLN A 209 18.40 -39.74 4.44
N GLU A 210 18.20 -40.16 3.19
CA GLU A 210 17.14 -41.07 2.81
C GLU A 210 17.68 -42.50 2.91
N LEU A 211 17.01 -43.32 3.70
CA LEU A 211 17.33 -44.74 3.81
C LEU A 211 16.88 -45.47 2.55
N SER A 212 17.58 -46.55 2.20
CA SER A 212 17.23 -47.32 1.02
C SER A 212 15.85 -47.99 1.17
N ALA A 213 15.19 -48.31 0.06
CA ALA A 213 13.90 -49.02 0.11
C ALA A 213 14.01 -50.39 0.83
N ALA A 214 15.19 -51.02 0.81
CA ALA A 214 15.44 -52.27 1.53
C ALA A 214 15.55 -52.04 3.04
N GLU A 215 16.28 -51.02 3.47
CA GLU A 215 16.40 -50.63 4.88
C GLU A 215 15.06 -50.15 5.46
N LEU A 216 14.31 -49.36 4.70
CA LEU A 216 12.95 -48.93 5.07
C LEU A 216 12.00 -50.12 5.23
N LYS A 217 12.06 -51.10 4.32
CA LYS A 217 11.29 -52.35 4.46
C LYS A 217 11.70 -53.13 5.71
N GLN A 218 12.99 -53.18 6.04
CA GLN A 218 13.48 -53.87 7.23
C GLN A 218 13.04 -53.17 8.52
N LEU A 219 13.14 -51.85 8.58
CA LEU A 219 12.63 -51.03 9.69
C LEU A 219 11.12 -51.17 9.84
N LEU A 220 10.37 -51.13 8.74
CA LEU A 220 8.92 -51.32 8.75
C LEU A 220 8.55 -52.72 9.22
N LYS A 221 9.32 -53.75 8.84
CA LYS A 221 9.12 -55.12 9.36
C LYS A 221 9.37 -55.19 10.86
N LYS A 222 10.45 -54.57 11.36
CA LYS A 222 10.76 -54.49 12.80
C LYS A 222 9.68 -53.74 13.58
N ALA A 223 9.26 -52.57 13.10
CA ALA A 223 8.20 -51.78 13.73
C ALA A 223 6.86 -52.53 13.73
N LYS A 224 6.53 -53.27 12.66
CA LYS A 224 5.34 -54.13 12.64
C LYS A 224 5.42 -55.28 13.64
N THR A 225 6.57 -55.94 13.76
CA THR A 225 6.75 -56.99 14.76
C THR A 225 6.66 -56.44 16.18
N GLU A 226 7.24 -55.27 16.45
CA GLU A 226 7.13 -54.59 17.74
C GLU A 226 5.69 -54.18 18.05
N ALA A 227 4.97 -53.60 17.07
CA ALA A 227 3.56 -53.25 17.23
C ALA A 227 2.70 -54.48 17.54
N ILE A 228 2.94 -55.62 16.89
CA ILE A 228 2.26 -56.88 17.20
C ILE A 228 2.58 -57.31 18.63
N THR A 229 3.85 -57.26 19.05
CA THR A 229 4.25 -57.67 20.41
C THR A 229 3.64 -56.76 21.48
N PHE A 230 3.58 -55.45 21.26
CA PHE A 230 2.92 -54.51 22.16
C PHE A 230 1.40 -54.71 22.19
N THR A 231 0.78 -55.01 21.04
CA THR A 231 -0.66 -55.30 21.00
C THR A 231 -0.99 -56.56 21.81
N GLN A 232 -0.18 -57.61 21.68
CA GLN A 232 -0.32 -58.84 22.47
C GLN A 232 -0.10 -58.58 23.97
N TYR A 233 0.86 -57.73 24.31
CA TYR A 233 1.12 -57.35 25.70
C TYR A 233 -0.02 -56.53 26.31
N ILE A 234 -0.57 -55.57 25.56
CA ILE A 234 -1.76 -54.80 25.98
C ILE A 234 -2.95 -55.73 26.20
N ALA A 235 -3.22 -56.66 25.28
CA ALA A 235 -4.31 -57.61 25.43
C ALA A 235 -4.15 -58.51 26.68
N ALA A 236 -2.92 -58.93 27.00
CA ALA A 236 -2.63 -59.71 28.20
C ALA A 236 -2.86 -58.88 29.49
N LEU A 237 -2.41 -57.61 29.50
CA LEU A 237 -2.66 -56.69 30.61
C LEU A 237 -4.15 -56.37 30.77
N GLU A 238 -4.88 -56.16 29.68
CA GLU A 238 -6.33 -55.90 29.70
C GLU A 238 -7.11 -57.10 30.26
N GLY A 239 -6.71 -58.33 29.91
CA GLY A 239 -7.27 -59.55 30.50
C GLY A 239 -7.02 -59.66 32.00
N GLU A 240 -5.80 -59.38 32.45
CA GLU A 240 -5.43 -59.36 33.87
C GLU A 240 -6.23 -58.30 34.66
N VAL A 241 -6.33 -57.09 34.12
CA VAL A 241 -7.15 -56.00 34.68
C VAL A 241 -8.64 -56.39 34.72
N GLY A 242 -9.13 -57.12 33.71
CA GLY A 242 -10.49 -57.65 33.69
C GLY A 242 -10.80 -58.57 34.87
N ILE A 243 -9.89 -59.50 35.18
CA ILE A 243 -10.01 -60.42 36.33
C ILE A 243 -10.08 -59.64 37.64
N TRP A 244 -9.20 -58.64 37.81
CA TRP A 244 -9.20 -57.79 39.01
C TRP A 244 -10.48 -56.97 39.15
N ARG A 245 -11.01 -56.44 38.04
CA ARG A 245 -12.29 -55.70 38.03
C ARG A 245 -13.49 -56.57 38.38
N MET A 246 -13.43 -57.88 38.10
CA MET A 246 -14.46 -58.86 38.48
C MET A 246 -14.31 -59.36 39.94
N GLY A 247 -13.35 -58.83 40.70
CA GLY A 247 -13.08 -59.23 42.09
C GLY A 247 -12.20 -60.49 42.24
N GLY A 248 -11.64 -61.00 41.14
CA GLY A 248 -10.65 -62.09 41.16
C GLY A 248 -9.23 -61.57 41.39
N THR A 249 -8.29 -62.47 41.70
CA THR A 249 -6.86 -62.14 41.84
C THR A 249 -6.01 -63.02 40.93
N VAL A 250 -4.92 -62.45 40.40
CA VAL A 250 -3.94 -63.18 39.56
C VAL A 250 -2.66 -63.33 40.37
N ALA A 251 -2.14 -64.56 40.46
CA ALA A 251 -0.91 -64.84 41.20
C ALA A 251 0.28 -64.10 40.57
N LYS A 252 1.22 -63.63 41.39
CA LYS A 252 2.37 -62.83 40.94
C LYS A 252 3.25 -63.54 39.91
N ALA A 253 3.25 -64.87 39.92
CA ALA A 253 3.95 -65.69 38.94
C ALA A 253 3.31 -65.62 37.54
N ASP A 254 2.03 -65.27 37.44
CA ASP A 254 1.21 -65.29 36.22
C ASP A 254 0.94 -63.90 35.64
N TRP A 255 1.46 -62.84 36.26
CA TRP A 255 1.32 -61.47 35.74
C TRP A 255 1.85 -61.34 34.32
N ALA A 256 1.15 -60.56 33.50
CA ALA A 256 1.56 -60.27 32.13
C ALA A 256 2.89 -59.51 32.14
N SER A 257 3.88 -59.99 31.39
CA SER A 257 5.17 -59.33 31.25
C SER A 257 5.65 -59.36 29.79
N MET A 258 6.40 -58.33 29.39
CA MET A 258 6.94 -58.22 28.04
C MET A 258 7.86 -59.40 27.69
N GLU A 259 8.60 -59.93 28.68
CA GLU A 259 9.48 -61.10 28.52
C GLU A 259 8.70 -62.38 28.19
N LYS A 260 7.53 -62.60 28.81
CA LYS A 260 6.69 -63.78 28.54
C LYS A 260 6.06 -63.75 27.14
N ILE A 261 5.67 -62.56 26.68
CA ILE A 261 5.10 -62.36 25.34
C ILE A 261 6.19 -62.55 24.27
N GLN A 262 7.41 -62.06 24.51
CA GLN A 262 8.54 -62.26 23.59
C GLN A 262 9.03 -63.72 23.54
N ALA A 263 8.88 -64.48 24.63
CA ALA A 263 9.22 -65.90 24.69
C ALA A 263 8.16 -66.84 24.06
N GLY A 264 7.10 -66.30 23.42
CA GLY A 264 6.05 -67.08 22.77
C GLY A 264 5.11 -67.82 23.74
N GLY A 265 5.11 -67.44 25.02
CA GLY A 265 4.49 -68.20 26.11
C GLY A 265 3.06 -67.79 26.49
N ALA A 266 2.30 -67.12 25.63
CA ALA A 266 0.91 -66.78 25.94
C ALA A 266 -0.05 -67.28 24.84
N ALA A 267 -0.79 -68.35 25.15
CA ALA A 267 -1.93 -68.78 24.34
C ALA A 267 -3.05 -67.71 24.43
N PRO A 268 -3.72 -67.37 23.32
CA PRO A 268 -4.83 -66.44 23.34
C PRO A 268 -6.03 -67.09 24.06
N LEU A 269 -6.49 -66.47 25.14
CA LEU A 269 -7.82 -66.74 25.69
C LEU A 269 -8.88 -66.30 24.66
N SER A 270 -9.88 -67.16 24.52
CA SER A 270 -10.91 -67.22 23.47
C SER A 270 -11.65 -65.91 23.19
N SER A 271 -11.93 -65.73 21.89
CA SER A 271 -12.81 -64.75 21.25
C SER A 271 -14.27 -64.78 21.73
N LEU A 272 -14.89 -63.59 21.83
CA LEU A 272 -16.34 -63.38 21.66
C LEU A 272 -16.58 -62.28 20.59
N PRO A 273 -17.71 -62.30 19.85
CA PRO A 273 -17.79 -61.74 18.51
C PRO A 273 -18.49 -60.37 18.42
N GLY A 274 -17.94 -59.51 17.56
CA GLY A 274 -18.68 -58.83 16.49
C GLY A 274 -19.48 -57.56 16.81
N HIS A 275 -18.93 -56.40 16.43
CA HIS A 275 -19.73 -55.38 15.75
C HIS A 275 -18.85 -54.62 14.74
N MET A 276 -18.96 -54.98 13.46
CA MET A 276 -18.52 -54.17 12.33
C MET A 276 -19.76 -53.74 11.56
N THR A 277 -19.92 -52.43 11.36
CA THR A 277 -20.82 -51.86 10.36
C THR A 277 -19.99 -51.22 9.25
N GLN A 278 -20.27 -51.67 8.03
CA GLN A 278 -19.76 -51.21 6.73
C GLN A 278 -20.12 -49.73 6.51
N LEU A 279 -19.20 -48.88 6.05
CA LEU A 279 -18.93 -48.55 4.64
C LEU A 279 -20.20 -48.22 3.84
N ASP A 280 -20.35 -46.93 3.50
CA ASP A 280 -21.01 -46.56 2.26
C ASP A 280 -20.23 -45.47 1.52
N THR A 281 -20.01 -45.77 0.24
CA THR A 281 -19.21 -45.02 -0.72
C THR A 281 -20.13 -44.47 -1.79
N SER A 282 -20.06 -43.17 -2.10
CA SER A 282 -20.31 -42.72 -3.48
C SER A 282 -19.64 -41.37 -3.74
N ARG A 283 -19.01 -41.30 -4.91
CA ARG A 283 -18.25 -40.17 -5.48
C ARG A 283 -18.99 -39.73 -6.77
N PRO A 284 -18.49 -38.71 -7.47
CA PRO A 284 -19.14 -37.46 -7.79
C PRO A 284 -19.93 -37.46 -9.13
N SER A 285 -20.73 -36.42 -9.37
CA SER A 285 -21.12 -36.01 -10.73
C SER A 285 -21.42 -34.50 -10.77
N THR A 286 -20.67 -33.79 -11.60
CA THR A 286 -21.07 -32.53 -12.26
C THR A 286 -21.20 -32.90 -13.74
N PRO A 287 -22.17 -32.35 -14.50
CA PRO A 287 -21.97 -30.99 -15.05
C PRO A 287 -23.26 -30.20 -15.38
N ALA A 288 -23.22 -28.88 -15.27
CA ALA A 288 -23.80 -27.96 -16.26
C ALA A 288 -23.38 -26.52 -15.98
N VAL A 289 -22.92 -25.84 -17.03
CA VAL A 289 -22.69 -24.39 -17.09
C VAL A 289 -23.98 -23.73 -17.57
N VAL A 290 -24.51 -22.80 -16.79
CA VAL A 290 -25.39 -21.70 -17.24
C VAL A 290 -25.02 -20.48 -16.38
N LEU A 291 -24.69 -19.35 -17.00
CA LEU A 291 -24.43 -18.06 -16.33
C LEU A 291 -25.67 -17.14 -16.42
N ASP A 292 -25.71 -16.17 -15.49
CA ASP A 292 -26.50 -14.92 -15.44
C ASP A 292 -27.94 -14.93 -14.89
N LEU A 293 -28.13 -15.46 -13.68
CA LEU A 293 -29.22 -15.06 -12.77
C LEU A 293 -28.83 -15.04 -11.27
N ASP A 294 -27.76 -15.74 -10.90
CA ASP A 294 -27.37 -15.94 -9.50
C ASP A 294 -26.78 -14.69 -8.82
N GLU A 295 -26.07 -13.82 -9.54
CA GLU A 295 -25.37 -12.68 -8.92
C GLU A 295 -26.34 -11.65 -8.31
N LYS A 296 -27.52 -11.46 -8.93
CA LYS A 296 -28.54 -10.55 -8.42
C LYS A 296 -29.24 -11.12 -7.18
N GLU A 297 -29.47 -12.43 -7.14
CA GLU A 297 -30.07 -13.11 -5.99
C GLU A 297 -29.09 -13.20 -4.82
N GLU A 298 -27.80 -13.42 -5.10
CA GLU A 298 -26.74 -13.43 -4.11
C GLU A 298 -26.51 -12.04 -3.51
N PHE A 299 -26.61 -10.97 -4.32
CA PHE A 299 -26.58 -9.59 -3.83
C PHE A 299 -27.78 -9.23 -2.96
N LEU A 300 -29.01 -9.57 -3.39
CA LEU A 300 -30.22 -9.28 -2.62
C LEU A 300 -30.24 -10.04 -1.28
N LYS A 301 -29.71 -11.26 -1.28
CA LYS A 301 -29.55 -12.06 -0.08
C LYS A 301 -28.53 -11.45 0.88
N ARG A 302 -27.40 -10.96 0.35
CA ARG A 302 -26.37 -10.27 1.14
C ARG A 302 -26.86 -8.93 1.71
N GLU A 303 -27.69 -8.21 0.97
CA GLU A 303 -28.32 -6.97 1.41
C GLU A 303 -29.29 -7.23 2.58
N ASN A 304 -30.17 -8.23 2.45
CA ASN A 304 -31.08 -8.61 3.53
C ASN A 304 -30.33 -9.12 4.77
N GLU A 305 -29.28 -9.90 4.59
CA GLU A 305 -28.46 -10.43 5.69
C GLU A 305 -27.68 -9.33 6.42
N MET A 306 -27.24 -8.29 5.70
CA MET A 306 -26.65 -7.09 6.28
C MET A 306 -27.70 -6.23 7.00
N MET A 307 -28.91 -6.15 6.47
CA MET A 307 -29.99 -5.39 7.08
C MET A 307 -30.47 -6.01 8.40
N ASP A 308 -30.51 -7.34 8.46
CA ASP A 308 -30.80 -8.09 9.69
C ASP A 308 -29.70 -7.85 10.74
N GLN A 309 -28.42 -7.82 10.35
CA GLN A 309 -27.31 -7.51 11.25
C GLN A 309 -27.36 -6.08 11.78
N ILE A 310 -27.79 -5.11 10.97
CA ILE A 310 -27.99 -3.72 11.41
C ILE A 310 -29.12 -3.67 12.44
N SER A 311 -30.25 -4.33 12.17
CA SER A 311 -31.38 -4.36 13.10
C SER A 311 -31.03 -5.00 14.44
N GLU A 312 -30.24 -6.10 14.43
CA GLU A 312 -29.76 -6.75 15.64
C GLU A 312 -28.82 -5.84 16.44
N LYS A 313 -27.91 -5.14 15.75
CA LYS A 313 -26.97 -4.21 16.38
C LYS A 313 -27.64 -2.95 16.92
N ASP A 314 -28.65 -2.41 16.24
CA ASP A 314 -29.44 -1.28 16.71
C ASP A 314 -30.25 -1.66 17.97
N ALA A 315 -30.79 -2.88 18.03
CA ALA A 315 -31.44 -3.41 19.23
C ALA A 315 -30.45 -3.58 20.40
N GLU A 316 -29.24 -4.08 20.13
CA GLU A 316 -28.17 -4.22 21.14
C GLU A 316 -27.72 -2.84 21.67
N LEU A 317 -27.62 -1.83 20.80
CA LEU A 317 -27.30 -0.44 21.18
C LEU A 317 -28.40 0.18 22.03
N ALA A 318 -29.67 0.01 21.67
CA ALA A 318 -30.80 0.50 22.44
C ALA A 318 -30.84 -0.10 23.85
N ALA A 319 -30.57 -1.42 23.97
CA ALA A 319 -30.50 -2.10 25.26
C ALA A 319 -29.34 -1.58 26.13
N ARG A 320 -28.16 -1.34 25.53
CA ARG A 320 -27.02 -0.73 26.24
C ARG A 320 -27.31 0.71 26.67
N GLN A 321 -28.05 1.47 25.86
CA GLN A 321 -28.41 2.86 26.17
C GLN A 321 -29.39 2.94 27.35
N GLN A 322 -30.35 2.01 27.44
CA GLN A 322 -31.22 1.87 28.61
C GLN A 322 -30.44 1.50 29.88
N LEU A 323 -29.49 0.57 29.79
CA LEU A 323 -28.64 0.19 30.93
C LEU A 323 -27.76 1.37 31.40
N LEU A 324 -27.28 2.19 30.47
CA LEU A 324 -26.48 3.37 30.79
C LEU A 324 -27.31 4.42 31.54
N GLU A 325 -28.57 4.58 31.16
CA GLU A 325 -29.49 5.49 31.86
C GLU A 325 -29.84 4.99 33.26
N SER A 326 -30.10 3.69 33.44
CA SER A 326 -30.35 3.13 34.77
C SER A 326 -29.14 3.25 35.71
N LEU A 327 -27.93 3.05 35.20
CA LEU A 327 -26.70 3.20 36.00
C LEU A 327 -26.43 4.67 36.37
N LYS A 328 -26.81 5.64 35.51
CA LYS A 328 -26.71 7.07 35.86
C LYS A 328 -27.67 7.43 36.98
N GLU A 329 -28.91 6.92 36.95
CA GLU A 329 -29.90 7.13 37.99
C GLU A 329 -29.44 6.52 39.33
N GLU A 330 -28.85 5.33 39.31
CA GLU A 330 -28.28 4.67 40.49
C GLU A 330 -27.06 5.43 41.07
N ILE A 331 -26.17 5.95 40.22
CA ILE A 331 -25.07 6.82 40.65
C ILE A 331 -25.61 8.11 41.25
N ALA A 332 -26.65 8.72 40.68
CA ALA A 332 -27.26 9.93 41.22
C ALA A 332 -27.84 9.68 42.62
N PHE A 333 -28.53 8.55 42.80
CA PHE A 333 -29.08 8.10 44.08
C PHE A 333 -28.01 7.87 45.15
N LEU A 334 -26.91 7.17 44.80
CA LEU A 334 -25.81 6.91 45.73
C LEU A 334 -25.00 8.16 46.08
N LYS A 335 -24.95 9.15 45.19
CA LYS A 335 -24.30 10.44 45.44
C LYS A 335 -25.08 11.33 46.41
N GLU A 336 -26.38 11.11 46.53
CA GLU A 336 -27.27 11.80 47.47
C GLU A 336 -27.25 11.15 48.87
N GLN A 337 -26.88 9.88 48.96
CA GLN A 337 -26.75 9.11 50.20
C GLN A 337 -25.30 9.13 50.73
N ASP A 338 -24.90 10.26 51.31
CA ASP A 338 -23.51 10.53 51.73
C ASP A 338 -23.06 9.62 52.90
N SER A 339 -22.33 8.54 52.60
CA SER A 339 -21.64 7.71 53.60
C SER A 339 -20.30 7.17 53.07
N SER A 340 -19.29 7.16 53.93
CA SER A 340 -17.89 6.89 53.55
C SER A 340 -17.60 5.46 53.06
N SER A 341 -18.56 4.52 53.16
CA SER A 341 -18.45 3.17 52.58
C SER A 341 -18.83 3.14 51.08
N SER A 342 -19.58 4.13 50.58
CA SER A 342 -20.09 4.15 49.20
C SER A 342 -19.07 4.63 48.15
N ILE A 343 -17.92 5.18 48.56
CA ILE A 343 -16.92 5.75 47.63
C ILE A 343 -16.27 4.67 46.74
N ASN A 344 -16.07 3.46 47.28
CA ASN A 344 -15.46 2.37 46.50
C ASN A 344 -16.43 1.82 45.45
N GLU A 345 -17.70 1.62 45.82
CA GLU A 345 -18.75 1.21 44.88
C GLU A 345 -18.99 2.28 43.80
N LEU A 346 -18.95 3.56 44.18
CA LEU A 346 -19.09 4.69 43.25
C LEU A 346 -17.90 4.77 42.27
N ASN A 347 -16.68 4.43 42.72
CA ASN A 347 -15.50 4.32 41.83
C ASN A 347 -15.56 3.09 40.92
N GLU A 348 -16.07 1.95 41.40
CA GLU A 348 -16.31 0.74 40.61
C GLU A 348 -17.32 1.00 39.49
N LEU A 349 -18.47 1.60 39.84
CA LEU A 349 -19.52 2.01 38.90
C LEU A 349 -19.02 3.06 37.90
N LYS A 350 -18.19 4.01 38.32
CA LYS A 350 -17.56 5.00 37.43
C LYS A 350 -16.62 4.34 36.41
N ASN A 351 -15.85 3.34 36.81
CA ASN A 351 -14.99 2.58 35.89
C ASN A 351 -15.81 1.75 34.89
N GLN A 352 -16.91 1.14 35.34
CA GLN A 352 -17.84 0.43 34.47
C GLN A 352 -18.51 1.38 33.46
N LEU A 353 -18.94 2.57 33.90
CA LEU A 353 -19.51 3.60 33.03
C LEU A 353 -18.51 4.09 31.97
N GLN A 354 -17.25 4.30 32.35
CA GLN A 354 -16.20 4.65 31.39
C GLN A 354 -15.96 3.54 30.37
N LYS A 355 -15.90 2.27 30.81
CA LYS A 355 -15.75 1.12 29.91
C LYS A 355 -16.89 1.05 28.88
N VAL A 356 -18.14 1.14 29.34
CA VAL A 356 -19.32 1.10 28.47
C VAL A 356 -19.38 2.31 27.53
N SER A 357 -18.97 3.49 27.99
CA SER A 357 -18.89 4.70 27.15
C SER A 357 -17.87 4.55 26.00
N HIS A 358 -16.71 3.95 26.27
CA HIS A 358 -15.71 3.69 25.23
C HIS A 358 -16.17 2.59 24.25
N GLU A 359 -16.82 1.53 24.74
CA GLU A 359 -17.40 0.48 23.89
C GLU A 359 -18.54 1.02 23.01
N TYR A 360 -19.35 1.95 23.53
CA TYR A 360 -20.37 2.66 22.76
C TYR A 360 -19.74 3.50 21.63
N LYS A 361 -18.68 4.27 21.90
CA LYS A 361 -17.96 5.06 20.89
C LYS A 361 -17.34 4.18 19.79
N GLU A 362 -16.71 3.05 20.16
CA GLU A 362 -16.22 2.09 19.17
C GLU A 362 -17.37 1.52 18.31
N GLY A 363 -18.52 1.24 18.93
CA GLY A 363 -19.74 0.81 18.24
C GLY A 363 -20.28 1.85 17.25
N THR A 364 -20.34 3.13 17.62
CA THR A 364 -20.78 4.22 16.73
C THR A 364 -19.89 4.32 15.49
N ILE A 365 -18.56 4.26 15.66
CA ILE A 365 -17.61 4.29 14.54
C ILE A 365 -17.85 3.11 13.58
N THR A 366 -18.19 1.93 14.10
CA THR A 366 -18.52 0.78 13.24
C THR A 366 -19.83 0.95 12.48
N VAL A 367 -20.86 1.54 13.11
CA VAL A 367 -22.14 1.80 12.47
C VAL A 367 -22.01 2.86 11.38
N ASP A 368 -21.25 3.93 11.64
CA ASP A 368 -21.01 4.99 10.66
C ASP A 368 -20.24 4.45 9.44
N GLY A 369 -19.23 3.60 9.65
CA GLY A 369 -18.52 2.93 8.55
C GLY A 369 -19.40 2.01 7.71
N LEU A 370 -20.35 1.29 8.32
CA LEU A 370 -21.31 0.46 7.60
C LEU A 370 -22.35 1.31 6.83
N ARG A 371 -22.76 2.45 7.38
CA ARG A 371 -23.65 3.41 6.71
C ARG A 371 -23.00 4.04 5.48
N GLU A 372 -21.74 4.46 5.60
CA GLU A 372 -20.95 4.98 4.47
C GLU A 372 -20.85 3.94 3.35
N ALA A 373 -20.55 2.68 3.68
CA ALA A 373 -20.49 1.58 2.70
C ALA A 373 -21.85 1.36 1.99
N ASN A 374 -22.97 1.36 2.73
CA ASN A 374 -24.31 1.20 2.13
C ASN A 374 -24.70 2.37 1.21
N GLN A 375 -24.29 3.60 1.54
CA GLN A 375 -24.53 4.76 0.69
C GLN A 375 -23.73 4.69 -0.62
N GLU A 376 -22.50 4.19 -0.57
CA GLU A 376 -21.67 3.99 -1.76
C GLU A 376 -22.23 2.89 -2.67
N LEU A 377 -22.58 1.73 -2.11
CA LEU A 377 -23.26 0.65 -2.84
C LEU A 377 -24.55 1.15 -3.49
N SER A 378 -25.33 1.98 -2.80
CA SER A 378 -26.54 2.59 -3.37
C SER A 378 -26.24 3.52 -4.55
N LYS A 379 -25.15 4.29 -4.49
CA LYS A 379 -24.70 5.15 -5.59
C LYS A 379 -24.21 4.34 -6.79
N GLU A 380 -23.40 3.31 -6.54
CA GLU A 380 -22.92 2.40 -7.59
C GLU A 380 -24.08 1.72 -8.32
N LEU A 381 -25.12 1.31 -7.59
CA LEU A 381 -26.33 0.71 -8.14
C LEU A 381 -27.10 1.71 -9.01
N GLU A 382 -27.15 2.98 -8.62
CA GLU A 382 -27.80 4.04 -9.40
C GLU A 382 -26.99 4.41 -10.65
N GLU A 383 -25.66 4.44 -10.57
CA GLU A 383 -24.77 4.62 -11.71
C GLU A 383 -24.86 3.46 -12.70
N LEU A 384 -24.91 2.21 -12.22
CA LEU A 384 -25.10 1.04 -13.07
C LEU A 384 -26.47 1.06 -13.78
N LYS A 385 -27.53 1.46 -13.07
CA LYS A 385 -28.86 1.65 -13.70
C LYS A 385 -28.81 2.70 -14.80
N LYS A 386 -28.11 3.82 -14.57
CA LYS A 386 -27.95 4.89 -15.56
C LYS A 386 -27.17 4.40 -16.79
N ALA A 387 -26.06 3.69 -16.58
CA ALA A 387 -25.27 3.09 -17.66
C ALA A 387 -26.08 2.06 -18.47
N LEU A 388 -26.91 1.23 -17.80
CA LEU A 388 -27.83 0.30 -18.46
C LEU A 388 -28.90 1.02 -19.30
N MET A 389 -29.38 2.17 -18.83
CA MET A 389 -30.35 2.99 -19.55
C MET A 389 -29.74 3.66 -20.78
N GLU A 390 -28.51 4.15 -20.67
CA GLU A 390 -27.73 4.75 -21.77
C GLU A 390 -27.39 3.71 -22.85
N LEU A 391 -26.94 2.50 -22.47
CA LEU A 391 -26.71 1.39 -23.40
C LEU A 391 -28.00 0.97 -24.13
N ARG A 392 -29.15 1.03 -23.45
CA ARG A 392 -30.45 0.71 -24.03
C ARG A 392 -30.95 1.78 -25.00
N LEU A 393 -30.58 3.04 -24.79
CA LEU A 393 -30.84 4.14 -25.73
C LEU A 393 -29.90 4.07 -26.93
N ALA A 394 -28.61 3.74 -26.73
CA ALA A 394 -27.62 3.60 -27.79
C ALA A 394 -27.91 2.44 -28.76
N GLN A 395 -28.65 1.41 -28.34
CA GLN A 395 -29.11 0.34 -29.25
C GLN A 395 -30.26 0.73 -30.18
N LYS A 396 -30.88 1.91 -30.00
CA LYS A 396 -32.12 2.27 -30.71
C LYS A 396 -31.93 3.14 -31.96
N ASP A 397 -30.81 3.84 -32.10
CA ASP A 397 -30.62 4.81 -33.19
C ASP A 397 -29.39 4.49 -34.05
N SER A 398 -29.64 4.01 -35.26
CA SER A 398 -28.66 3.95 -36.34
C SER A 398 -29.28 4.49 -37.62
N ASN A 399 -29.00 5.75 -37.95
CA ASN A 399 -29.12 6.29 -39.31
C ASN A 399 -28.33 7.59 -39.49
N GLU A 400 -27.79 7.78 -40.70
CA GLU A 400 -26.76 8.75 -41.12
C GLU A 400 -27.09 10.26 -40.98
N GLY A 401 -28.21 10.64 -40.37
CA GLY A 401 -28.55 12.06 -40.10
C GLY A 401 -27.81 12.69 -38.91
N ASP A 402 -27.04 11.89 -38.17
CA ASP A 402 -26.56 12.24 -36.83
C ASP A 402 -25.25 13.02 -36.77
N LYS A 403 -24.53 13.26 -37.87
CA LYS A 403 -23.20 13.91 -37.78
C LYS A 403 -23.29 15.38 -37.34
N GLU A 404 -24.27 16.12 -37.85
CA GLU A 404 -24.46 17.53 -37.50
C GLU A 404 -25.22 17.69 -36.17
N LYS A 405 -26.12 16.74 -35.88
CA LYS A 405 -26.86 16.66 -34.63
C LYS A 405 -25.95 16.27 -33.45
N LYS A 406 -25.04 15.29 -33.62
CA LYS A 406 -24.00 14.94 -32.63
C LYS A 406 -23.00 16.07 -32.41
N LYS A 407 -22.69 16.86 -33.45
CA LYS A 407 -21.85 18.07 -33.29
C LYS A 407 -22.56 19.10 -32.41
N MET A 408 -23.84 19.40 -32.67
CA MET A 408 -24.63 20.28 -31.80
C MET A 408 -24.83 19.72 -30.39
N GLU A 409 -25.05 18.42 -30.24
CA GLU A 409 -25.34 17.77 -28.96
C GLU A 409 -24.09 17.65 -28.08
N LYS A 410 -22.93 17.26 -28.64
CA LYS A 410 -21.64 17.32 -27.94
C LYS A 410 -21.26 18.76 -27.56
N MET A 411 -21.52 19.72 -28.45
CA MET A 411 -21.24 21.14 -28.19
C MET A 411 -22.16 21.70 -27.09
N ALA A 412 -23.44 21.33 -27.10
CA ALA A 412 -24.40 21.70 -26.06
C ALA A 412 -24.08 21.04 -24.71
N GLN A 413 -23.63 19.79 -24.71
CA GLN A 413 -23.26 19.06 -23.50
C GLN A 413 -21.96 19.59 -22.87
N MET A 414 -20.93 19.89 -23.68
CA MET A 414 -19.73 20.57 -23.16
C MET A 414 -20.03 21.97 -22.64
N MET A 415 -20.96 22.72 -23.25
CA MET A 415 -21.40 24.01 -22.73
C MET A 415 -22.27 23.91 -21.47
N ALA A 416 -23.02 22.82 -21.30
CA ALA A 416 -23.82 22.57 -20.10
C ALA A 416 -22.96 22.15 -18.90
N ASP A 417 -21.93 21.34 -19.11
CA ASP A 417 -21.00 20.92 -18.05
C ASP A 417 -20.00 22.03 -17.66
N LEU A 418 -19.74 22.98 -18.55
CA LEU A 418 -18.96 24.19 -18.28
C LEU A 418 -19.80 25.35 -17.77
N ASP A 419 -21.12 25.19 -17.61
CA ASP A 419 -22.00 26.25 -17.18
C ASP A 419 -21.83 26.54 -15.68
N PRO A 420 -21.11 27.61 -15.29
CA PRO A 420 -21.02 28.01 -13.90
C PRO A 420 -22.24 28.88 -13.53
N SER A 421 -23.28 28.95 -14.40
CA SER A 421 -24.46 29.80 -14.18
C SER A 421 -25.21 29.45 -12.91
N GLY A 422 -25.18 28.21 -12.42
CA GLY A 422 -25.84 27.83 -11.17
C GLY A 422 -25.23 28.51 -9.95
N GLU A 423 -23.90 28.53 -9.85
CA GLU A 423 -23.19 29.04 -8.67
C GLU A 423 -22.82 30.53 -8.80
N ILE A 424 -22.50 30.99 -10.01
CA ILE A 424 -22.22 32.41 -10.27
C ILE A 424 -23.51 33.23 -10.27
N SER A 425 -24.64 32.71 -10.80
CA SER A 425 -25.93 33.43 -10.75
C SER A 425 -26.50 33.51 -9.33
N ALA A 426 -26.20 32.56 -8.45
CA ALA A 426 -26.63 32.61 -7.05
C ALA A 426 -25.87 33.70 -6.26
N LYS A 427 -24.56 33.83 -6.49
CA LYS A 427 -23.75 34.93 -5.93
C LYS A 427 -24.03 36.28 -6.60
N GLU A 428 -24.35 36.32 -7.89
CA GLU A 428 -24.80 37.53 -8.62
C GLU A 428 -26.19 37.99 -8.13
N ALA A 429 -27.09 37.04 -7.83
CA ALA A 429 -28.40 37.32 -7.23
C ALA A 429 -28.26 37.80 -5.77
N GLN A 430 -27.38 37.18 -4.96
CA GLN A 430 -27.07 37.67 -3.61
C GLN A 430 -26.39 39.05 -3.64
N LEU A 431 -25.50 39.32 -4.60
CA LEU A 431 -24.88 40.64 -4.79
C LEU A 431 -25.91 41.70 -5.24
N ARG A 432 -26.85 41.34 -6.13
CA ARG A 432 -27.98 42.22 -6.50
C ARG A 432 -28.95 42.48 -5.34
N GLU A 433 -29.24 41.46 -4.54
CA GLU A 433 -30.13 41.58 -3.38
C GLU A 433 -29.50 42.42 -2.26
N THR A 434 -28.20 42.26 -2.02
CA THR A 434 -27.44 43.08 -1.06
C THR A 434 -27.25 44.51 -1.56
N LEU A 435 -27.04 44.74 -2.87
CA LEU A 435 -27.03 46.08 -3.47
C LEU A 435 -28.39 46.78 -3.38
N PHE A 436 -29.49 46.07 -3.60
CA PHE A 436 -30.85 46.63 -3.48
C PHE A 436 -31.21 46.97 -2.03
N LYS A 437 -30.72 46.19 -1.06
CA LYS A 437 -30.87 46.48 0.38
C LYS A 437 -30.01 47.67 0.84
N LEU A 438 -28.89 47.94 0.17
CA LEU A 438 -28.01 49.09 0.40
C LEU A 438 -28.54 50.43 -0.17
N GLU A 439 -29.58 50.40 -1.03
CA GLU A 439 -30.31 51.60 -1.46
C GLU A 439 -31.42 52.03 -0.47
N SER A 440 -31.65 51.26 0.61
CA SER A 440 -32.57 51.65 1.68
C SER A 440 -31.92 52.64 2.64
N PRO A 441 -32.60 53.73 3.05
CA PRO A 441 -32.07 54.77 3.95
C PRO A 441 -31.76 54.28 5.39
N ALA A 442 -31.88 52.98 5.67
CA ALA A 442 -31.74 52.38 7.00
C ALA A 442 -30.30 52.00 7.40
N GLY A 443 -29.34 51.97 6.46
CA GLY A 443 -27.96 51.52 6.75
C GLY A 443 -27.85 50.00 7.01
N LEU A 444 -26.64 49.50 7.21
CA LEU A 444 -26.34 48.09 7.52
C LEU A 444 -26.61 47.84 9.00
N THR A 445 -27.23 46.69 9.31
CA THR A 445 -27.41 46.28 10.70
C THR A 445 -26.06 45.88 11.34
N PRO A 446 -25.93 45.93 12.67
CA PRO A 446 -24.72 45.47 13.36
C PRO A 446 -24.37 44.01 13.02
N GLU A 447 -25.38 43.16 12.80
CA GLU A 447 -25.20 41.74 12.43
C GLU A 447 -24.60 41.56 11.03
N GLU A 448 -25.05 42.36 10.04
CA GLU A 448 -24.50 42.32 8.68
C GLU A 448 -23.07 42.88 8.61
N THR A 449 -22.76 43.87 9.44
CA THR A 449 -21.39 44.41 9.58
C THR A 449 -20.45 43.36 10.19
N ILE A 450 -20.94 42.56 11.14
CA ILE A 450 -20.20 41.42 11.72
C ILE A 450 -20.01 40.31 10.68
N ALA A 451 -21.03 40.02 9.87
CA ALA A 451 -20.94 39.02 8.79
C ALA A 451 -19.90 39.39 7.73
N LEU A 452 -19.89 40.65 7.27
CA LEU A 452 -18.88 41.15 6.32
C LEU A 452 -17.46 41.15 6.91
N ARG A 453 -17.30 41.47 8.20
CA ARG A 453 -16.01 41.36 8.90
C ARG A 453 -15.52 39.92 8.99
N LYS A 454 -16.44 38.96 9.17
CA LYS A 454 -16.13 37.52 9.17
C LYS A 454 -15.72 37.01 7.78
N GLU A 455 -16.35 37.52 6.72
CA GLU A 455 -16.02 37.18 5.33
C GLU A 455 -14.65 37.76 4.90
N ILE A 456 -14.32 38.99 5.33
CA ILE A 456 -12.98 39.57 5.16
C ILE A 456 -11.93 38.75 5.92
N ALA A 457 -12.23 38.29 7.14
CA ALA A 457 -11.31 37.46 7.93
C ALA A 457 -11.07 36.09 7.28
N ALA A 458 -12.12 35.44 6.75
CA ALA A 458 -11.98 34.18 6.01
C ALA A 458 -11.16 34.36 4.71
N SER A 459 -11.42 35.44 3.97
CA SER A 459 -10.68 35.75 2.74
C SER A 459 -9.21 36.06 3.01
N ARG A 460 -8.89 36.71 4.14
CA ARG A 460 -7.50 36.93 4.59
C ARG A 460 -6.76 35.63 4.90
N SER A 461 -7.43 34.68 5.57
CA SER A 461 -6.85 33.36 5.84
C SER A 461 -6.51 32.59 4.55
N ILE A 462 -7.35 32.72 3.51
CA ILE A 462 -7.10 32.11 2.19
C ILE A 462 -5.91 32.79 1.49
N ILE A 463 -5.81 34.11 1.57
CA ILE A 463 -4.66 34.87 1.04
C ILE A 463 -3.36 34.43 1.72
N GLU A 464 -3.33 34.34 3.05
CA GLU A 464 -2.15 33.88 3.79
C GLU A 464 -1.74 32.45 3.38
N GLN A 465 -2.71 31.56 3.21
CA GLN A 465 -2.45 30.20 2.75
C GLN A 465 -1.88 30.18 1.33
N HIS A 466 -2.44 30.94 0.40
CA HIS A 466 -1.91 31.03 -0.97
C HIS A 466 -0.52 31.67 -1.02
N GLU A 467 -0.24 32.68 -0.20
CA GLU A 467 1.09 33.30 -0.10
C GLU A 467 2.14 32.33 0.43
N GLN A 468 1.77 31.49 1.41
CA GLN A 468 2.65 30.43 1.90
C GLN A 468 2.94 29.40 0.79
N THR A 469 1.91 28.94 0.07
CA THR A 469 2.08 28.01 -1.06
C THR A 469 2.94 28.61 -2.18
N ILE A 470 2.77 29.90 -2.50
CA ILE A 470 3.60 30.60 -3.49
C ILE A 470 5.07 30.64 -3.03
N SER A 471 5.32 30.88 -1.75
CA SER A 471 6.69 30.90 -1.18
C SER A 471 7.37 29.53 -1.28
N GLU A 472 6.64 28.47 -0.92
CA GLU A 472 7.11 27.08 -1.03
C GLU A 472 7.42 26.72 -2.50
N LEU A 473 6.48 27.00 -3.42
CA LEU A 473 6.67 26.74 -4.84
C LEU A 473 7.86 27.53 -5.42
N ASN A 474 8.08 28.78 -5.00
CA ASN A 474 9.24 29.57 -5.44
C ASN A 474 10.57 28.95 -5.00
N ASN A 475 10.66 28.47 -3.76
CA ASN A 475 11.87 27.82 -3.24
C ASN A 475 12.16 26.52 -4.00
N GLU A 476 11.13 25.71 -4.26
CA GLU A 476 11.29 24.48 -5.03
C GLU A 476 11.67 24.78 -6.49
N ASN A 477 11.10 25.82 -7.11
CA ASN A 477 11.40 26.21 -8.48
C ASN A 477 12.85 26.72 -8.62
N ALA A 478 13.35 27.44 -7.61
CA ALA A 478 14.75 27.86 -7.54
C ALA A 478 15.70 26.65 -7.44
N ALA A 479 15.34 25.64 -6.65
CA ALA A 479 16.13 24.40 -6.52
C ALA A 479 16.15 23.59 -7.84
N LEU A 480 15.01 23.47 -8.52
CA LEU A 480 14.92 22.80 -9.82
C LEU A 480 15.71 23.54 -10.91
N THR A 481 15.64 24.87 -10.91
CA THR A 481 16.42 25.70 -11.84
C THR A 481 17.93 25.51 -11.62
N SER A 482 18.38 25.53 -10.36
CA SER A 482 19.79 25.27 -10.03
C SER A 482 20.24 23.86 -10.43
N LYS A 483 19.38 22.85 -10.28
CA LYS A 483 19.67 21.48 -10.73
C LYS A 483 19.80 21.39 -12.26
N ARG A 484 18.89 22.04 -13.00
CA ARG A 484 18.96 22.13 -14.47
C ARG A 484 20.28 22.77 -14.90
N ASP A 485 20.63 23.93 -14.35
CA ASP A 485 21.84 24.67 -14.71
C ASP A 485 23.12 23.85 -14.46
N ALA A 486 23.15 23.10 -13.36
CA ALA A 486 24.26 22.22 -13.04
C ALA A 486 24.39 21.05 -14.05
N LEU A 487 23.26 20.50 -14.53
CA LEU A 487 23.25 19.45 -15.54
C LEU A 487 23.65 19.98 -16.92
N GLU A 488 23.14 21.15 -17.32
CA GLU A 488 23.53 21.83 -18.56
C GLU A 488 25.04 22.10 -18.59
N LEU A 489 25.61 22.60 -17.49
CA LEU A 489 27.04 22.86 -17.38
C LEU A 489 27.89 21.58 -17.42
N ARG A 490 27.39 20.49 -16.81
CA ARG A 490 28.06 19.19 -16.84
C ARG A 490 28.02 18.55 -18.23
N LEU A 491 26.90 18.71 -18.95
CA LEU A 491 26.77 18.25 -20.33
C LEU A 491 27.77 18.99 -21.23
N GLN A 492 27.83 20.32 -21.11
CA GLN A 492 28.77 21.14 -21.86
C GLN A 492 30.24 20.76 -21.58
N ALA A 493 30.59 20.48 -20.32
CA ALA A 493 31.93 20.01 -19.97
C ALA A 493 32.25 18.65 -20.60
N ALA A 494 31.28 17.72 -20.59
CA ALA A 494 31.44 16.41 -21.22
C ALA A 494 31.54 16.48 -22.75
N GLU A 495 30.88 17.46 -23.39
CA GLU A 495 30.99 17.74 -24.84
C GLU A 495 32.40 18.20 -25.19
N LEU A 496 32.97 19.10 -24.37
CA LEU A 496 34.32 19.60 -24.58
C LEU A 496 35.39 18.51 -24.34
N GLU A 497 35.23 17.68 -23.30
CA GLU A 497 36.12 16.52 -23.06
C GLU A 497 36.05 15.50 -24.20
N TYR A 498 34.87 15.31 -24.81
CA TYR A 498 34.69 14.43 -25.97
C TYR A 498 35.42 14.97 -27.20
N GLU A 499 35.23 16.25 -27.52
CA GLU A 499 35.92 16.90 -28.64
C GLU A 499 37.45 16.80 -28.47
N GLU A 500 37.98 17.07 -27.27
CA GLU A 500 39.40 16.92 -27.00
C GLU A 500 39.92 15.48 -27.16
N LEU A 501 39.14 14.49 -26.73
CA LEU A 501 39.53 13.07 -26.84
C LEU A 501 39.48 12.59 -28.29
N LEU A 502 38.48 13.04 -29.05
CA LEU A 502 38.35 12.76 -30.48
C LEU A 502 39.55 13.34 -31.25
N ASP A 503 39.91 14.60 -30.99
CA ASP A 503 41.04 15.26 -31.64
C ASP A 503 42.39 14.60 -31.28
N LYS A 504 42.60 14.22 -30.01
CA LYS A 504 43.81 13.48 -29.58
C LYS A 504 43.92 12.11 -30.25
N THR A 505 42.81 11.38 -30.35
CA THR A 505 42.79 10.04 -30.98
C THR A 505 43.11 10.14 -32.48
N ILE A 506 42.56 11.15 -33.16
CA ILE A 506 42.87 11.41 -34.58
C ILE A 506 44.36 11.75 -34.75
N ALA A 507 44.91 12.63 -33.91
CA ALA A 507 46.31 13.04 -33.99
C ALA A 507 47.31 11.90 -33.71
N ASP A 508 47.03 11.05 -32.71
CA ASP A 508 47.91 9.93 -32.33
C ASP A 508 47.95 8.82 -33.40
N GLU A 509 46.86 8.59 -34.12
CA GLU A 509 46.82 7.60 -35.21
C GLU A 509 47.35 8.14 -36.55
N GLU A 510 47.21 9.43 -36.84
CA GLU A 510 47.87 10.07 -38.01
C GLU A 510 49.42 10.00 -37.90
N ALA A 511 49.96 10.02 -36.69
CA ALA A 511 51.40 9.88 -36.44
C ALA A 511 51.94 8.44 -36.67
N ASN A 512 51.09 7.42 -36.59
CA ASN A 512 51.47 6.00 -36.71
C ASN A 512 51.14 5.42 -38.11
N SER A 513 51.91 5.82 -39.12
CA SER A 513 51.78 5.36 -40.53
C SER A 513 51.71 3.83 -40.70
N SER A 514 50.50 3.27 -40.85
CA SER A 514 50.31 1.87 -41.28
C SER A 514 49.08 1.67 -42.17
N MET A 515 49.21 0.80 -43.18
CA MET A 515 48.18 0.52 -44.20
C MET A 515 47.04 -0.36 -43.66
N ASN A 516 46.18 0.21 -42.81
CA ASN A 516 44.78 -0.20 -42.55
C ASN A 516 44.07 0.70 -41.51
N VAL A 517 44.71 1.81 -41.13
CA VAL A 517 44.30 2.72 -40.05
C VAL A 517 42.91 3.36 -40.29
N LEU A 518 42.53 3.64 -41.53
CA LEU A 518 41.28 4.36 -41.85
C LEU A 518 40.01 3.59 -41.46
N GLU A 519 39.99 2.26 -41.60
CA GLU A 519 38.83 1.43 -41.30
C GLU A 519 38.70 1.21 -39.79
N THR A 520 39.82 0.98 -39.09
CA THR A 520 39.86 0.83 -37.63
C THR A 520 39.54 2.15 -36.91
N ILE A 521 40.03 3.29 -37.42
CA ILE A 521 39.66 4.63 -36.95
C ILE A 521 38.15 4.82 -37.11
N SER A 522 37.61 4.50 -38.30
CA SER A 522 36.18 4.68 -38.56
C SER A 522 35.32 3.85 -37.61
N GLU A 523 35.70 2.61 -37.31
CA GLU A 523 34.98 1.75 -36.38
C GLU A 523 35.08 2.23 -34.92
N LEU A 524 36.26 2.64 -34.45
CA LEU A 524 36.46 3.17 -33.10
C LEU A 524 35.72 4.50 -32.91
N ARG A 525 35.82 5.40 -33.90
CA ARG A 525 35.06 6.64 -33.94
C ARG A 525 33.57 6.38 -33.86
N THR A 526 33.04 5.46 -34.66
CA THR A 526 31.61 5.13 -34.67
C THR A 526 31.15 4.55 -33.33
N LYS A 527 31.97 3.73 -32.67
CA LYS A 527 31.64 3.17 -31.34
C LYS A 527 31.67 4.23 -30.24
N VAL A 528 32.66 5.11 -30.26
CA VAL A 528 32.82 6.19 -29.28
C VAL A 528 31.75 7.26 -29.46
N GLU A 529 31.46 7.65 -30.70
CA GLU A 529 30.34 8.52 -31.07
C GLU A 529 28.99 7.92 -30.66
N ALA A 530 28.74 6.63 -30.91
CA ALA A 530 27.48 5.99 -30.52
C ALA A 530 27.29 5.94 -28.98
N GLN A 531 28.36 5.68 -28.22
CA GLN A 531 28.30 5.69 -26.75
C GLN A 531 28.13 7.11 -26.19
N TYR A 532 28.74 8.10 -26.82
CA TYR A 532 28.63 9.49 -26.41
C TYR A 532 27.25 10.07 -26.76
N ALA A 533 26.75 9.82 -27.98
CA ALA A 533 25.42 10.22 -28.42
C ALA A 533 24.33 9.70 -27.48
N ALA A 534 24.40 8.43 -27.07
CA ALA A 534 23.44 7.87 -26.11
C ALA A 534 23.44 8.59 -24.75
N LYS A 535 24.62 8.96 -24.22
CA LYS A 535 24.74 9.71 -22.96
C LYS A 535 24.28 11.15 -23.10
N ARG A 536 24.60 11.80 -24.22
CA ARG A 536 24.18 13.16 -24.54
C ARG A 536 22.67 13.24 -24.66
N ASP A 537 22.06 12.33 -25.41
CA ASP A 537 20.61 12.29 -25.64
C ASP A 537 19.87 12.05 -24.31
N GLN A 538 20.38 11.17 -23.45
CA GLN A 538 19.83 10.94 -22.10
C GLN A 538 19.92 12.20 -21.22
N ALA A 539 21.06 12.88 -21.19
CA ALA A 539 21.23 14.10 -20.40
C ALA A 539 20.33 15.24 -20.93
N GLN A 540 20.17 15.33 -22.26
CA GLN A 540 19.31 16.31 -22.91
C GLN A 540 17.82 16.05 -22.57
N GLU A 541 17.41 14.78 -22.52
CA GLU A 541 16.05 14.40 -22.12
C GLU A 541 15.77 14.80 -20.66
N GLU A 542 16.70 14.58 -19.73
CA GLU A 542 16.56 15.00 -18.32
C GLU A 542 16.49 16.54 -18.20
N ILE A 543 17.28 17.28 -18.97
CA ILE A 543 17.23 18.74 -19.02
C ILE A 543 15.88 19.24 -19.52
N GLU A 544 15.34 18.65 -20.59
CA GLU A 544 14.03 19.02 -21.14
C GLU A 544 12.87 18.68 -20.20
N GLU A 545 12.95 17.58 -19.46
CA GLU A 545 11.97 17.24 -18.41
C GLU A 545 11.99 18.26 -17.27
N LEU A 546 13.19 18.64 -16.80
CA LEU A 546 13.34 19.67 -15.77
C LEU A 546 12.82 21.04 -16.24
N LYS A 547 13.04 21.41 -17.51
CA LYS A 547 12.49 22.65 -18.09
C LYS A 547 10.96 22.63 -18.07
N LYS A 548 10.34 21.53 -18.49
CA LYS A 548 8.87 21.37 -18.47
C LYS A 548 8.32 21.51 -17.05
N GLU A 549 8.95 20.87 -16.06
CA GLU A 549 8.49 20.95 -14.68
C GLU A 549 8.65 22.36 -14.08
N VAL A 550 9.75 23.06 -14.38
CA VAL A 550 9.93 24.48 -14.01
C VAL A 550 8.84 25.36 -14.62
N THR A 551 8.52 25.17 -15.91
CA THR A 551 7.45 25.94 -16.57
C THR A 551 6.07 25.68 -15.96
N ARG A 552 5.73 24.41 -15.69
CA ARG A 552 4.45 24.03 -15.06
C ARG A 552 4.27 24.69 -13.70
N ARG A 553 5.34 24.73 -12.89
CA ARG A 553 5.34 25.38 -11.57
C ARG A 553 5.29 26.91 -11.67
N MET A 554 5.95 27.52 -12.65
CA MET A 554 5.83 28.96 -12.91
C MET A 554 4.39 29.36 -13.26
N GLU A 555 3.71 28.57 -14.09
CA GLU A 555 2.29 28.79 -14.43
C GLU A 555 1.39 28.68 -13.19
N GLU A 556 1.67 27.73 -12.29
CA GLU A 556 0.94 27.57 -11.03
C GLU A 556 1.15 28.75 -10.08
N ILE A 557 2.39 29.20 -9.92
CA ILE A 557 2.73 30.42 -9.17
C ILE A 557 2.01 31.63 -9.77
N GLN A 558 1.94 31.75 -11.09
CA GLN A 558 1.25 32.86 -11.76
C GLN A 558 -0.28 32.81 -11.49
N ARG A 559 -0.90 31.62 -11.57
CA ARG A 559 -2.33 31.45 -11.24
C ARG A 559 -2.63 31.85 -9.79
N LEU A 560 -1.82 31.39 -8.84
CA LEU A 560 -2.00 31.72 -7.42
C LEU A 560 -1.78 33.22 -7.16
N ASN A 561 -0.81 33.85 -7.82
CA ASN A 561 -0.60 35.29 -7.72
C ASN A 561 -1.81 36.08 -8.23
N ILE A 562 -2.42 35.68 -9.35
CA ILE A 562 -3.64 36.32 -9.86
C ILE A 562 -4.76 36.21 -8.83
N SER A 563 -5.01 35.01 -8.29
CA SER A 563 -6.00 34.78 -7.23
C SER A 563 -5.77 35.67 -6.00
N VAL A 564 -4.53 35.75 -5.51
CA VAL A 564 -4.15 36.62 -4.38
C VAL A 564 -4.42 38.09 -4.69
N THR A 565 -4.08 38.57 -5.90
CA THR A 565 -4.33 39.97 -6.28
C THR A 565 -5.82 40.29 -6.36
N GLU A 566 -6.65 39.38 -6.85
CA GLU A 566 -8.10 39.56 -6.93
C GLU A 566 -8.75 39.56 -5.54
N LEU A 567 -8.36 38.63 -4.67
CA LEU A 567 -8.85 38.56 -3.28
C LEU A 567 -8.42 39.80 -2.47
N ARG A 568 -7.19 40.28 -2.66
CA ARG A 568 -6.71 41.52 -2.02
C ARG A 568 -7.52 42.74 -2.48
N ARG A 569 -7.79 42.86 -3.79
CA ARG A 569 -8.63 43.93 -4.34
C ARG A 569 -10.05 43.89 -3.77
N GLY A 570 -10.68 42.71 -3.74
CA GLY A 570 -12.01 42.53 -3.14
C GLY A 570 -12.06 42.88 -1.66
N ASN A 571 -11.04 42.50 -0.88
CA ASN A 571 -10.93 42.84 0.53
C ASN A 571 -10.79 44.35 0.77
N GLU A 572 -10.03 45.06 -0.06
CA GLU A 572 -9.87 46.52 0.07
C GLU A 572 -11.17 47.25 -0.29
N GLU A 573 -11.84 46.84 -1.37
CA GLU A 573 -13.14 47.39 -1.75
C GLU A 573 -14.21 47.21 -0.65
N LEU A 574 -14.24 46.03 0.00
CA LEU A 574 -15.16 45.76 1.12
C LEU A 574 -14.80 46.59 2.36
N LYS A 575 -13.50 46.75 2.65
CA LYS A 575 -13.02 47.52 3.79
C LYS A 575 -13.31 49.02 3.63
N GLU A 576 -13.06 49.59 2.45
CA GLU A 576 -13.41 50.98 2.15
C GLU A 576 -14.92 51.23 2.29
N ARG A 577 -15.76 50.27 1.88
CA ARG A 577 -17.23 50.38 2.03
C ARG A 577 -17.66 50.36 3.50
N ILE A 578 -17.02 49.54 4.35
CA ILE A 578 -17.28 49.53 5.80
C ILE A 578 -16.83 50.85 6.45
N GLU A 579 -15.67 51.40 6.06
CA GLU A 579 -15.15 52.66 6.60
C GLU A 579 -16.00 53.89 6.19
N ARG A 580 -16.46 53.95 4.94
CA ARG A 580 -17.36 55.03 4.47
C ARG A 580 -18.67 55.05 5.27
N GLN A 581 -19.21 53.90 5.60
CA GLN A 581 -20.44 53.82 6.37
C GLN A 581 -20.25 54.15 7.87
N HIS A 582 -19.10 53.76 8.43
CA HIS A 582 -18.73 54.12 9.81
C HIS A 582 -18.57 55.65 9.96
N ASN A 583 -17.97 56.31 8.97
CA ASN A 583 -17.83 57.77 8.94
C ASN A 583 -19.18 58.48 8.77
N HIS A 584 -20.13 57.91 8.04
CA HIS A 584 -21.52 58.41 7.96
C HIS A 584 -22.29 58.30 9.28
N THR A 585 -21.93 57.36 10.15
CA THR A 585 -22.60 57.14 11.44
C THR A 585 -21.96 57.96 12.58
N SER A 586 -20.70 58.37 12.41
CA SER A 586 -19.92 59.13 13.43
C SER A 586 -19.91 60.65 13.22
N SER A 587 -20.30 61.17 12.05
CA SER A 587 -20.38 62.61 11.79
C SER A 587 -21.82 63.11 11.91
N GLY A 588 -22.29 63.23 13.15
CA GLY A 588 -23.55 63.90 13.48
C GLY A 588 -23.32 65.38 13.77
N LEU A 589 -22.97 66.20 12.77
CA LEU A 589 -23.28 67.64 12.70
C LEU A 589 -22.78 68.25 11.38
N TRP A 590 -23.44 69.33 10.95
CA TRP A 590 -23.18 70.24 9.81
C TRP A 590 -24.14 70.12 8.62
N GLU A 591 -25.29 70.76 8.82
CA GLU A 591 -25.76 71.94 8.08
C GLU A 591 -25.88 71.88 6.55
N GLY A 592 -27.10 72.16 6.10
CA GLY A 592 -27.50 72.13 4.70
C GLY A 592 -26.70 73.07 3.81
N LYS A 593 -25.95 72.48 2.88
CA LYS A 593 -25.83 72.90 1.49
C LYS A 593 -25.29 71.70 0.71
N ASP A 594 -25.86 71.51 -0.47
CA ASP A 594 -25.45 70.57 -1.51
C ASP A 594 -26.08 69.17 -1.56
N MET A 595 -27.41 69.13 -1.73
CA MET A 595 -28.10 67.95 -2.30
C MET A 595 -27.71 67.70 -3.77
N THR A 596 -27.25 68.72 -4.48
CA THR A 596 -27.00 68.66 -5.93
C THR A 596 -25.65 68.05 -6.32
N GLU A 597 -24.59 68.25 -5.53
CA GLU A 597 -23.31 67.54 -5.71
C GLU A 597 -23.42 66.07 -5.35
N ARG A 598 -24.20 65.75 -4.30
CA ARG A 598 -24.41 64.37 -3.85
C ARG A 598 -25.21 63.55 -4.86
N GLU A 599 -26.18 64.15 -5.54
CA GLU A 599 -26.86 63.55 -6.69
C GLU A 599 -25.93 63.38 -7.90
N ARG A 600 -25.07 64.36 -8.20
CA ARG A 600 -24.11 64.28 -9.32
C ARG A 600 -23.00 63.25 -9.10
N ASP A 601 -22.55 63.07 -7.87
CA ASP A 601 -21.53 62.08 -7.52
C ASP A 601 -22.13 60.66 -7.45
N MET A 602 -23.36 60.52 -6.96
CA MET A 602 -24.12 59.25 -7.10
C MET A 602 -24.39 58.90 -8.56
N GLU A 603 -24.70 59.89 -9.40
CA GLU A 603 -24.91 59.70 -10.84
C GLU A 603 -23.60 59.34 -11.56
N ARG A 604 -22.47 59.92 -11.14
CA ARG A 604 -21.13 59.54 -11.64
C ARG A 604 -20.76 58.12 -11.24
N ILE A 605 -21.01 57.72 -10.00
CA ILE A 605 -20.78 56.35 -9.51
C ILE A 605 -21.71 55.35 -10.22
N ARG A 606 -22.98 55.70 -10.46
CA ARG A 606 -23.89 54.89 -11.27
C ARG A 606 -23.38 54.73 -12.70
N LYS A 607 -22.88 55.80 -13.32
CA LYS A 607 -22.31 55.74 -14.66
C LYS A 607 -21.04 54.90 -14.72
N THR A 608 -20.12 55.01 -13.76
CA THR A 608 -18.92 54.18 -13.74
C THR A 608 -19.24 52.71 -13.43
N MET A 609 -20.19 52.44 -12.55
CA MET A 609 -20.61 51.06 -12.25
C MET A 609 -21.39 50.43 -13.41
N ALA A 610 -22.24 51.20 -14.10
CA ALA A 610 -22.91 50.77 -15.32
C ALA A 610 -21.90 50.54 -16.46
N GLN A 611 -20.87 51.38 -16.57
CA GLN A 611 -19.78 51.19 -17.53
C GLN A 611 -18.96 49.94 -17.21
N GLN A 612 -18.61 49.71 -15.94
CA GLN A 612 -17.91 48.50 -15.52
C GLN A 612 -18.73 47.23 -15.76
N LEU A 613 -20.04 47.27 -15.53
CA LEU A 613 -20.94 46.15 -15.85
C LEU A 613 -21.02 45.92 -17.37
N ALA A 614 -21.09 46.99 -18.17
CA ALA A 614 -21.08 46.88 -19.63
C ALA A 614 -19.75 46.32 -20.15
N ASP A 615 -18.63 46.77 -19.60
CA ASP A 615 -17.29 46.27 -19.95
C ASP A 615 -17.12 44.81 -19.52
N PHE A 616 -17.69 44.43 -18.37
CA PHE A 616 -17.71 43.04 -17.91
C PHE A 616 -18.59 42.15 -18.79
N ASP A 617 -19.73 42.65 -19.27
CA ASP A 617 -20.60 41.94 -20.21
C ASP A 617 -19.94 41.79 -21.59
N VAL A 618 -19.20 42.79 -22.06
CA VAL A 618 -18.41 42.72 -23.29
C VAL A 618 -17.28 41.71 -23.13
N MET A 619 -16.58 41.73 -22.00
CA MET A 619 -15.53 40.75 -21.68
C MET A 619 -16.09 39.33 -21.56
N LYS A 620 -17.22 39.14 -20.87
CA LYS A 620 -17.94 37.87 -20.76
C LYS A 620 -18.35 37.35 -22.13
N LYS A 621 -18.90 38.20 -23.00
CA LYS A 621 -19.26 37.83 -24.38
C LYS A 621 -18.02 37.46 -25.21
N ALA A 622 -16.91 38.19 -25.05
CA ALA A 622 -15.66 37.87 -25.73
C ALA A 622 -15.08 36.53 -25.25
N LEU A 623 -15.11 36.27 -23.95
CA LEU A 623 -14.59 35.05 -23.34
C LEU A 623 -15.47 33.84 -23.67
N MET A 624 -16.80 33.99 -23.66
CA MET A 624 -17.74 32.98 -24.12
C MET A 624 -17.54 32.65 -25.60
N ARG A 625 -17.25 33.67 -26.43
CA ARG A 625 -16.95 33.47 -27.85
C ARG A 625 -15.62 32.75 -28.07
N ASP A 626 -14.59 33.06 -27.28
CA ASP A 626 -13.30 32.36 -27.36
C ASP A 626 -13.40 30.91 -26.84
N LEU A 627 -14.17 30.69 -25.76
CA LEU A 627 -14.48 29.36 -25.25
C LEU A 627 -15.26 28.55 -26.29
N GLN A 628 -16.27 29.15 -26.92
CA GLN A 628 -17.05 28.54 -27.99
C GLN A 628 -16.16 28.14 -29.17
N ASN A 629 -15.27 29.02 -29.62
CA ASN A 629 -14.32 28.73 -30.71
C ASN A 629 -13.34 27.61 -30.34
N ARG A 630 -12.88 27.55 -29.08
CA ARG A 630 -12.00 26.47 -28.60
C ARG A 630 -12.73 25.14 -28.50
N CYS A 631 -13.96 25.13 -27.98
CA CYS A 631 -14.81 23.95 -27.94
C CYS A 631 -15.12 23.44 -29.35
N GLU A 632 -15.44 24.32 -30.31
CA GLU A 632 -15.63 23.93 -31.72
C GLU A 632 -14.38 23.25 -32.28
N LYS A 633 -13.19 23.77 -31.98
CA LYS A 633 -11.92 23.22 -32.47
C LYS A 633 -11.55 21.89 -31.81
N VAL A 634 -11.86 21.71 -30.53
CA VAL A 634 -11.69 20.43 -29.82
C VAL A 634 -12.64 19.39 -30.39
N VAL A 635 -13.91 19.74 -30.63
CA VAL A 635 -14.89 18.84 -31.25
C VAL A 635 -14.47 18.47 -32.68
N GLU A 636 -13.95 19.43 -33.46
CA GLU A 636 -13.40 19.16 -34.80
C GLU A 636 -12.20 18.21 -34.75
N LEU A 637 -11.27 18.42 -33.80
CA LEU A 637 -10.14 17.53 -33.59
C LEU A 637 -10.58 16.12 -33.16
N GLU A 638 -11.56 15.99 -32.26
CA GLU A 638 -12.14 14.70 -31.88
C GLU A 638 -12.78 13.99 -33.08
N MET A 639 -13.52 14.72 -33.91
CA MET A 639 -14.13 14.16 -35.12
C MET A 639 -13.07 13.68 -36.10
N THR A 640 -11.99 14.45 -36.32
CA THR A 640 -10.88 14.00 -37.18
C THR A 640 -10.10 12.81 -36.59
N LEU A 641 -9.99 12.73 -35.26
CA LEU A 641 -9.39 11.58 -34.58
C LEU A 641 -10.25 10.33 -34.73
N ASP A 642 -11.58 10.48 -34.65
CA ASP A 642 -12.51 9.37 -34.87
C ASP A 642 -12.56 8.95 -36.35
N GLU A 643 -12.48 9.90 -37.30
CA GLU A 643 -12.35 9.61 -38.73
C GLU A 643 -11.06 8.87 -39.06
N THR A 644 -9.93 9.27 -38.47
CA THR A 644 -8.64 8.56 -38.66
C THR A 644 -8.65 7.17 -38.02
N ARG A 645 -9.33 6.99 -36.88
CA ARG A 645 -9.58 5.67 -36.27
C ARG A 645 -10.47 4.79 -37.14
N GLU A 646 -11.52 5.36 -37.73
CA GLU A 646 -12.43 4.64 -38.62
C GLU A 646 -11.74 4.26 -39.94
N GLN A 647 -10.89 5.14 -40.49
CA GLN A 647 -10.01 4.84 -41.62
C GLN A 647 -8.99 3.74 -41.27
N TYR A 648 -8.37 3.79 -40.09
CA TYR A 648 -7.47 2.74 -39.62
C TYR A 648 -8.21 1.40 -39.49
N ASN A 649 -9.40 1.39 -38.90
CA ASN A 649 -10.26 0.21 -38.77
C ASN A 649 -10.75 -0.33 -40.12
N ASN A 650 -11.03 0.53 -41.09
CA ASN A 650 -11.39 0.14 -42.45
C ASN A 650 -10.21 -0.45 -43.21
N VAL A 651 -9.00 0.10 -43.05
CA VAL A 651 -7.76 -0.50 -43.58
C VAL A 651 -7.48 -1.86 -42.91
N LEU A 652 -7.78 -2.00 -41.62
CA LEU A 652 -7.64 -3.25 -40.87
C LEU A 652 -8.67 -4.32 -41.29
N ARG A 653 -9.92 -3.92 -41.57
CA ARG A 653 -10.98 -4.80 -42.10
C ARG A 653 -10.70 -5.22 -43.55
N ASN A 654 -10.16 -4.32 -44.37
CA ASN A 654 -9.82 -4.59 -45.77
C ASN A 654 -8.45 -5.28 -45.94
N SER A 655 -7.59 -5.27 -44.91
CA SER A 655 -6.35 -6.05 -44.89
C SER A 655 -6.69 -7.54 -44.76
N ASN A 656 -6.63 -8.23 -45.90
CA ASN A 656 -7.16 -9.58 -46.10
C ASN A 656 -6.26 -10.68 -45.51
N ASN A 657 -5.70 -10.48 -44.32
CA ASN A 657 -4.84 -11.44 -43.63
C ASN A 657 -5.55 -12.04 -42.41
N LYS A 658 -6.29 -13.14 -42.63
CA LYS A 658 -7.04 -13.89 -41.61
C LYS A 658 -6.19 -14.27 -40.37
N ALA A 659 -4.87 -14.38 -40.52
CA ALA A 659 -3.97 -14.67 -39.40
C ALA A 659 -3.76 -13.45 -38.48
N GLN A 660 -3.68 -12.24 -39.04
CA GLN A 660 -3.57 -11.01 -38.26
C GLN A 660 -4.88 -10.68 -37.54
N GLN A 661 -6.04 -10.89 -38.17
CA GLN A 661 -7.34 -10.69 -37.50
C GLN A 661 -7.54 -11.61 -36.29
N LYS A 662 -7.16 -12.89 -36.39
CA LYS A 662 -7.22 -13.82 -35.24
C LYS A 662 -6.25 -13.42 -34.13
N LYS A 663 -5.06 -12.93 -34.48
CA LYS A 663 -4.05 -12.48 -33.51
C LYS A 663 -4.47 -11.19 -32.81
N MET A 664 -5.11 -10.25 -33.53
CA MET A 664 -5.67 -9.06 -32.93
C MET A 664 -6.88 -9.34 -32.04
N ALA A 665 -7.84 -10.16 -32.48
CA ALA A 665 -8.98 -10.54 -31.63
C ALA A 665 -8.54 -11.23 -30.33
N PHE A 666 -7.43 -12.00 -30.39
CA PHE A 666 -6.81 -12.57 -29.20
C PHE A 666 -6.14 -11.51 -28.31
N LEU A 667 -5.46 -10.53 -28.91
CA LEU A 667 -4.84 -9.42 -28.18
C LEU A 667 -5.89 -8.47 -27.56
N GLU A 668 -6.98 -8.17 -28.26
CA GLU A 668 -8.11 -7.38 -27.77
C GLU A 668 -8.76 -8.07 -26.57
N ARG A 669 -9.02 -9.37 -26.67
CA ARG A 669 -9.56 -10.15 -25.54
C ARG A 669 -8.62 -10.18 -24.33
N ASN A 670 -7.32 -10.28 -24.57
CA ASN A 670 -6.33 -10.19 -23.49
C ASN A 670 -6.24 -8.79 -22.90
N LEU A 671 -6.35 -7.75 -23.73
CA LEU A 671 -6.35 -6.36 -23.28
C LEU A 671 -7.58 -6.09 -22.41
N GLU A 672 -8.77 -6.52 -22.85
CA GLU A 672 -10.01 -6.44 -22.05
C GLU A 672 -9.90 -7.19 -20.72
N GLN A 673 -9.32 -8.40 -20.72
CA GLN A 673 -9.06 -9.14 -19.49
C GLN A 673 -8.06 -8.40 -18.57
N LEU A 674 -7.00 -7.82 -19.13
CA LEU A 674 -6.03 -7.02 -18.37
C LEU A 674 -6.67 -5.76 -17.80
N THR A 675 -7.53 -5.08 -18.56
CA THR A 675 -8.27 -3.90 -18.10
C THR A 675 -9.26 -4.25 -16.98
N LEU A 676 -9.95 -5.40 -17.09
CA LEU A 676 -10.83 -5.91 -16.03
C LEU A 676 -10.04 -6.19 -14.74
N VAL A 677 -8.89 -6.87 -14.86
CA VAL A 677 -8.01 -7.15 -13.72
C VAL A 677 -7.43 -5.87 -13.13
N GLN A 678 -7.04 -4.90 -13.97
CA GLN A 678 -6.56 -3.60 -13.51
C GLN A 678 -7.66 -2.84 -12.75
N LYS A 679 -8.89 -2.83 -13.26
CA LYS A 679 -10.04 -2.24 -12.57
C LYS A 679 -10.29 -2.92 -11.23
N GLN A 680 -10.32 -4.26 -11.20
CA GLN A 680 -10.48 -5.03 -9.97
C GLN A 680 -9.36 -4.74 -8.94
N LEU A 681 -8.11 -4.55 -9.38
CA LEU A 681 -7.00 -4.19 -8.50
C LEU A 681 -7.09 -2.75 -7.98
N VAL A 682 -7.63 -1.83 -8.78
CA VAL A 682 -7.89 -0.44 -8.34
C VAL A 682 -9.00 -0.44 -7.30
N ASP A 683 -10.08 -1.17 -7.53
CA ASP A 683 -11.23 -1.29 -6.61
C ASP A 683 -10.82 -1.99 -5.31
N GLN A 684 -9.96 -3.01 -5.38
CA GLN A 684 -9.38 -3.63 -4.18
C GLN A 684 -8.47 -2.66 -3.41
N ASN A 685 -7.67 -1.83 -4.10
CA ASN A 685 -6.82 -0.85 -3.43
C ASN A 685 -7.64 0.27 -2.77
N THR A 686 -8.73 0.71 -3.37
CA THR A 686 -9.61 1.72 -2.77
C THR A 686 -10.34 1.16 -1.55
N ALA A 687 -10.83 -0.09 -1.62
CA ALA A 687 -11.42 -0.79 -0.47
C ALA A 687 -10.40 -0.95 0.69
N LEU A 688 -9.18 -1.40 0.39
CA LEU A 688 -8.12 -1.52 1.40
C LEU A 688 -7.76 -0.18 2.05
N LYS A 689 -7.72 0.91 1.28
CA LYS A 689 -7.48 2.27 1.84
C LYS A 689 -8.57 2.68 2.82
N LYS A 690 -9.84 2.33 2.55
CA LYS A 690 -10.97 2.59 3.46
C LYS A 690 -10.88 1.75 4.73
N GLU A 691 -10.55 0.47 4.61
CA GLU A 691 -10.33 -0.41 5.77
C GLU A 691 -9.18 0.08 6.66
N VAL A 692 -8.10 0.59 6.06
CA VAL A 692 -6.99 1.23 6.78
C VAL A 692 -7.48 2.47 7.52
N ALA A 693 -8.23 3.37 6.87
CA ALA A 693 -8.77 4.56 7.52
C ALA A 693 -9.71 4.25 8.69
N LEU A 694 -10.56 3.21 8.56
CA LEU A 694 -11.43 2.74 9.64
C LEU A 694 -10.62 2.12 10.79
N SER A 695 -9.59 1.33 10.46
CA SER A 695 -8.69 0.74 11.43
C SER A 695 -7.90 1.81 12.19
N ASP A 696 -7.45 2.87 11.51
CA ASP A 696 -6.77 4.01 12.12
C ASP A 696 -7.70 4.78 13.07
N ARG A 697 -8.95 5.05 12.69
CA ARG A 697 -9.95 5.66 13.60
C ARG A 697 -10.17 4.81 14.86
N LYS A 698 -10.27 3.48 14.72
CA LYS A 698 -10.37 2.55 15.86
C LYS A 698 -9.10 2.57 16.72
N LEU A 699 -7.93 2.63 16.10
CA LEU A 699 -6.66 2.66 16.79
C LEU A 699 -6.50 3.96 17.60
N THR A 700 -6.90 5.11 17.04
CA THR A 700 -6.92 6.39 17.75
C THR A 700 -7.88 6.34 18.95
N ALA A 701 -9.09 5.83 18.79
CA ALA A 701 -10.04 5.66 19.90
C ALA A 701 -9.50 4.75 21.02
N ARG A 702 -8.78 3.68 20.66
CA ARG A 702 -8.10 2.80 21.63
C ARG A 702 -6.93 3.49 22.33
N ASN A 703 -6.13 4.28 21.60
CA ASN A 703 -5.04 5.05 22.17
C ASN A 703 -5.55 6.11 23.16
N GLU A 704 -6.67 6.78 22.87
CA GLU A 704 -7.32 7.69 23.81
C GLU A 704 -7.76 6.97 25.08
N ARG A 705 -8.31 5.75 24.96
CA ARG A 705 -8.65 4.90 26.12
C ARG A 705 -7.41 4.52 26.93
N ILE A 706 -6.32 4.12 26.28
CA ILE A 706 -5.05 3.78 26.94
C ILE A 706 -4.52 5.00 27.69
N GLN A 707 -4.47 6.17 27.04
CA GLN A 707 -3.99 7.40 27.65
C GLN A 707 -4.85 7.83 28.86
N SER A 708 -6.18 7.65 28.79
CA SER A 708 -7.06 7.87 29.94
C SER A 708 -6.78 6.91 31.09
N LEU A 709 -6.52 5.63 30.80
CA LEU A 709 -6.19 4.63 31.82
C LEU A 709 -4.82 4.88 32.46
N GLU A 710 -3.83 5.31 31.67
CA GLU A 710 -2.50 5.70 32.14
C GLU A 710 -2.57 6.93 33.07
N ASN A 711 -3.40 7.91 32.74
CA ASN A 711 -3.63 9.07 33.61
C ASN A 711 -4.29 8.66 34.93
N LEU A 712 -5.31 7.80 34.89
CA LEU A 712 -5.95 7.27 36.11
C LEU A 712 -4.97 6.46 36.98
N LEU A 713 -4.09 5.67 36.35
CA LEU A 713 -3.06 4.91 37.05
C LEU A 713 -2.03 5.85 37.71
N ARG A 714 -1.63 6.92 37.02
CA ARG A 714 -0.72 7.94 37.56
C ARG A 714 -1.32 8.65 38.76
N GLU A 715 -2.59 9.08 38.67
CA GLU A 715 -3.31 9.68 39.80
C GLU A 715 -3.43 8.72 40.99
N ALA A 716 -3.69 7.43 40.74
CA ALA A 716 -3.74 6.42 41.79
C ALA A 716 -2.37 6.23 42.47
N GLN A 717 -1.28 6.22 41.69
CA GLN A 717 0.08 6.16 42.21
C GLN A 717 0.44 7.40 43.04
N GLU A 718 0.09 8.61 42.57
CA GLU A 718 0.31 9.86 43.31
C GLU A 718 -0.47 9.92 44.63
N LYS A 719 -1.71 9.41 44.64
CA LYS A 719 -2.49 9.28 45.88
C LYS A 719 -1.86 8.27 46.84
N PHE A 720 -1.38 7.14 46.34
CA PHE A 720 -0.72 6.11 47.15
C PHE A 720 0.60 6.63 47.75
N THR A 721 1.45 7.31 46.96
CA THR A 721 2.68 7.91 47.46
C THR A 721 2.43 9.03 48.47
N SER A 722 1.39 9.85 48.23
CA SER A 722 0.97 10.89 49.18
C SER A 722 0.44 10.32 50.50
N GLN A 723 -0.31 9.22 50.46
CA GLN A 723 -0.73 8.50 51.66
C GLN A 723 0.48 7.89 52.37
N ASN A 724 1.40 7.25 51.64
CA ASN A 724 2.59 6.67 52.22
C ASN A 724 3.49 7.73 52.89
N MET A 725 3.65 8.91 52.26
CA MET A 725 4.31 10.07 52.87
C MET A 725 3.63 10.52 54.17
N LYS A 726 2.29 10.58 54.20
CA LYS A 726 1.55 10.89 55.43
C LYS A 726 1.75 9.83 56.52
N TYR A 727 1.79 8.55 56.16
CA TYR A 727 2.07 7.47 57.11
C TYR A 727 3.49 7.58 57.66
N VAL A 728 4.48 7.83 56.81
CA VAL A 728 5.88 8.05 57.21
C VAL A 728 6.00 9.26 58.14
N LEU A 729 5.40 10.40 57.79
CA LEU A 729 5.38 11.60 58.64
C LEU A 729 4.67 11.38 59.99
N SER A 730 3.57 10.62 59.97
CA SER A 730 2.87 10.24 61.21
C SER A 730 3.70 9.28 62.07
N TRP A 731 4.48 8.39 61.44
CA TRP A 731 5.36 7.45 62.12
C TRP A 731 6.56 8.17 62.75
N THR A 732 7.23 9.06 62.01
CA THR A 732 8.33 9.87 62.53
C THR A 732 7.87 10.77 63.69
N CYS A 733 6.66 11.35 63.58
CA CYS A 733 6.11 12.18 64.66
C CYS A 733 5.69 11.37 65.91
N LYS A 734 5.29 10.10 65.75
CA LYS A 734 4.92 9.22 66.88
C LYS A 734 6.11 8.56 67.56
N PHE A 735 7.18 8.26 66.83
CA PHE A 735 8.30 7.48 67.35
C PHE A 735 9.59 8.28 67.58
N GLY A 736 9.58 9.59 67.31
CA GLY A 736 10.64 10.51 67.75
C GLY A 736 12.05 10.02 67.42
N LEU A 737 12.35 9.92 66.12
CA LEU A 737 13.71 9.87 65.59
C LEU A 737 14.01 11.18 64.87
#